data_AF-A0A8T1MFW9-F1
#
_entry.id   AF-A0A8T1MFW9-F1
#
_cell.length_a   1.000
_cell.length_b   1.000
_cell.length_c   1.000
_cell.angle_alpha   90.00
_cell.angle_beta   90.00
_cell.angle_gamma   90.00
#
_symmetry.space_group_name_H-M   'P 1'
#
loop_
_entity.id
_entity.type
_entity.pdbx_description
1 polymer ?
#
loop_
_entity_poly.entity_id
_entity_poly.type
_entity_poly.pdbx_seq_one_letter_code
_entity_poly.pdbx_strand_id
1 'polypeptide(L)'
;MHLMARARGRLAARLAIRDYFPNDIVGIAKEVPRIERLLPITTPNDVLKRHSEGKLSAVEAMDRLILLLAPQHAWKLYSEIAPEEDWSVDMLHRLLDLLCATNGGLSESPLFPPNSDMSALPDPEELYFMDEFSSFTTAAGTQSTTQLSVSETLDSSSKVEETELDPETFEIPGESVEASVIGLWSVHGPAEQLFQKQREKLRTSAAYCSMIRGASRFKSPSRALQLADEAWAMDEGDACLDATTYSSLVRSLSHLDEPNIWPLARSILDRFVSSAQTPTVELFSSTLNALAESTLKLNKIPPSVAPTLDIMKQYVAVGLGLLEELRQLGFEPSLGVMANMLKIIHFAHPSFSHIRAGESTDFYGYCASDLVDSFLNELDYRFRHIQPPSRDELRAMDDSAFFPIAMRIANSEFNLSLGNKINQLLVGSEDRRFFLSTSQGMRGYVISYALLVMSYIEGDKEDPLQVCERIDLLYRTHRQIILSTGRLLTRMVTLLCELLSSLSPQDGLKITVLHDNDESRRKMEAKNLAYICLSRLFMDMVEQLPLTEDFRTKKSTPTLLKSLLNHSSTNPNLAVSVAAHVLERLKLSAAKAASDTSKYAQPEKRQTYNDPLFIEEMIHLVLPATTQLIRSVGSVGHTSKSQQLATRRTLTTLHEWFVYAIEHKAVSWKWVIPLVELLFEQDFDVNEDDLWALLGQLSLTPFVPDNREEANYASKIMAPVLAILENSAPPKTFSMPVIVQQRQNILTTVRRVLREACENAPEAAAQSEDDFSVHKDSSSHLRADAS
;
A
#
# COMPACT_ATOMS: atom_id res chain seq x y z
N MET A 1 26.18 -18.72 64.55
CA MET A 1 24.76 -18.29 64.52
C MET A 1 24.45 -17.32 63.35
N HIS A 2 25.28 -16.30 63.09
CA HIS A 2 25.04 -15.31 62.01
C HIS A 2 25.06 -15.85 60.56
N LEU A 3 25.86 -16.88 60.24
CA LEU A 3 25.90 -17.46 58.90
C LEU A 3 24.60 -18.21 58.53
N MET A 4 23.96 -18.88 59.50
CA MET A 4 22.67 -19.55 59.28
C MET A 4 21.53 -18.54 59.16
N ALA A 5 21.53 -17.45 59.93
CA ALA A 5 20.57 -16.37 59.77
C ALA A 5 20.68 -15.72 58.37
N ARG A 6 21.91 -15.49 57.88
CA ARG A 6 22.14 -14.97 56.53
C ARG A 6 21.77 -15.97 55.43
N ALA A 7 21.94 -17.27 55.68
CA ALA A 7 21.49 -18.31 54.75
C ALA A 7 19.95 -18.39 54.70
N ARG A 8 19.27 -18.33 55.86
CA ARG A 8 17.80 -18.28 55.95
C ARG A 8 17.22 -17.03 55.32
N GLY A 9 17.83 -15.85 55.53
CA GLY A 9 17.43 -14.62 54.86
C GLY A 9 17.60 -14.69 53.34
N ARG A 10 18.70 -15.29 52.85
CA ARG A 10 18.88 -15.55 51.40
C ARG A 10 17.88 -16.55 50.85
N LEU A 11 17.52 -17.57 51.62
CA LEU A 11 16.54 -18.56 51.21
C LEU A 11 15.14 -17.95 51.16
N ALA A 12 14.76 -17.17 52.18
CA ALA A 12 13.49 -16.44 52.23
C ALA A 12 13.37 -15.44 51.08
N ALA A 13 14.44 -14.68 50.79
CA ALA A 13 14.46 -13.78 49.63
C ALA A 13 14.34 -14.55 48.31
N ARG A 14 15.04 -15.69 48.14
CA ARG A 14 14.91 -16.53 46.93
C ARG A 14 13.52 -17.13 46.77
N LEU A 15 12.88 -17.54 47.86
CA LEU A 15 11.52 -18.05 47.85
C LEU A 15 10.54 -16.92 47.51
N ALA A 16 10.71 -15.74 48.11
CA ALA A 16 9.85 -14.59 47.81
C ALA A 16 9.97 -14.15 46.33
N ILE A 17 11.20 -14.10 45.82
CA ILE A 17 11.50 -13.79 44.40
C ILE A 17 10.88 -14.84 43.46
N ARG A 18 11.01 -16.13 43.79
CA ARG A 18 10.47 -17.23 42.97
C ARG A 18 8.94 -17.27 43.00
N ASP A 19 8.35 -17.01 44.15
CA ASP A 19 6.94 -17.29 44.38
C ASP A 19 6.05 -16.04 44.25
N TYR A 20 6.55 -14.81 44.43
CA TYR A 20 5.73 -13.58 44.32
C TYR A 20 6.11 -12.63 43.18
N PHE A 21 7.40 -12.53 42.81
CA PHE A 21 7.86 -11.59 41.77
C PHE A 21 8.75 -12.24 40.68
N PRO A 22 8.43 -13.45 40.18
CA PRO A 22 9.30 -14.13 39.22
C PRO A 22 9.42 -13.37 37.89
N ASN A 23 8.33 -12.77 37.40
CA ASN A 23 8.31 -12.06 36.13
C ASN A 23 8.90 -10.64 36.24
N ASP A 24 8.58 -9.87 37.29
CA ASP A 24 9.12 -8.51 37.49
C ASP A 24 10.66 -8.51 37.59
N ILE A 25 11.22 -9.55 38.22
CA ILE A 25 12.67 -9.70 38.34
C ILE A 25 13.31 -10.13 37.02
N VAL A 26 12.59 -10.87 36.17
CA VAL A 26 13.00 -11.13 34.78
C VAL A 26 13.01 -9.85 33.96
N GLY A 27 12.01 -8.97 34.14
CA GLY A 27 11.96 -7.65 33.50
C GLY A 27 13.14 -6.77 33.90
N ILE A 28 13.37 -6.58 35.21
CA ILE A 28 14.50 -5.80 35.73
C ILE A 28 15.85 -6.41 35.30
N ALA A 29 15.96 -7.74 35.24
CA ALA A 29 17.16 -8.43 34.81
C ALA A 29 17.50 -8.24 33.32
N LYS A 30 16.51 -7.91 32.48
CA LYS A 30 16.70 -7.63 31.05
C LYS A 30 17.21 -6.22 30.76
N GLU A 31 16.91 -5.25 31.63
CA GLU A 31 17.47 -3.89 31.53
C GLU A 31 18.95 -3.83 31.94
N VAL A 32 19.45 -4.85 32.64
CA VAL A 32 20.85 -4.94 33.05
C VAL A 32 21.61 -5.89 32.11
N PRO A 33 22.68 -5.45 31.43
CA PRO A 33 23.41 -6.32 30.53
C PRO A 33 24.15 -7.42 31.32
N ARG A 34 23.80 -8.69 31.04
CA ARG A 34 24.44 -9.96 31.46
C ARG A 34 23.94 -10.62 32.75
N ILE A 35 22.79 -11.30 32.68
CA ILE A 35 22.46 -12.39 33.61
C ILE A 35 22.31 -13.72 32.82
N GLU A 36 23.39 -14.51 32.74
CA GLU A 36 23.39 -15.89 32.22
C GLU A 36 22.85 -16.90 33.26
N ARG A 37 21.64 -16.65 33.79
CA ARG A 37 20.97 -17.62 34.67
C ARG A 37 19.53 -17.82 34.22
N LEU A 38 19.09 -19.08 34.21
CA LEU A 38 17.68 -19.46 34.07
C LEU A 38 16.89 -18.82 35.20
N LEU A 39 16.24 -17.69 34.92
CA LEU A 39 15.28 -17.08 35.81
C LEU A 39 13.95 -17.83 35.64
N PRO A 40 13.27 -18.21 36.74
CA PRO A 40 12.02 -18.95 36.65
C PRO A 40 10.93 -18.03 36.09
N ILE A 41 10.40 -18.33 34.90
CA ILE A 41 9.20 -17.70 34.35
C ILE A 41 8.01 -18.55 34.78
N THR A 42 7.00 -17.95 35.42
CA THR A 42 5.75 -18.63 35.73
C THR A 42 4.80 -18.55 34.55
N THR A 43 4.44 -19.69 33.95
CA THR A 43 3.41 -19.77 32.91
C THR A 43 2.03 -20.11 33.50
N PRO A 44 0.91 -19.76 32.84
CA PRO A 44 -0.43 -20.13 33.30
C PRO A 44 -0.63 -21.64 33.51
N ASN A 45 0.00 -22.46 32.65
CA ASN A 45 -0.02 -23.93 32.79
C ASN A 45 0.74 -24.40 34.04
N ASP A 46 1.86 -23.75 34.38
CA ASP A 46 2.62 -24.08 35.59
C ASP A 46 1.83 -23.75 36.86
N VAL A 47 1.05 -22.66 36.85
CA VAL A 47 0.19 -22.28 37.98
C VAL A 47 -0.88 -23.34 38.22
N LEU A 48 -1.62 -23.75 37.18
CA LEU A 48 -2.62 -24.82 37.29
C LEU A 48 -2.00 -26.15 37.74
N LYS A 49 -0.82 -26.50 37.21
CA LYS A 49 -0.09 -27.70 37.62
C LYS A 49 0.30 -27.64 39.10
N ARG A 50 0.86 -26.53 39.58
CA ARG A 50 1.24 -26.36 40.99
C ARG A 50 0.03 -26.40 41.92
N HIS A 51 -1.13 -25.91 41.49
CA HIS A 51 -2.37 -26.10 42.24
C HIS A 51 -2.79 -27.58 42.30
N SER A 52 -2.81 -28.29 41.16
CA SER A 52 -3.14 -29.72 41.13
C SER A 52 -2.19 -30.60 41.96
N GLU A 53 -0.93 -30.18 42.12
CA GLU A 53 0.06 -30.81 42.99
C GLU A 53 -0.07 -30.42 44.47
N GLY A 54 -1.07 -29.61 44.84
CA GLY A 54 -1.32 -29.13 46.21
C GLY A 54 -0.30 -28.10 46.71
N LYS A 55 0.51 -27.52 45.82
CA LYS A 55 1.56 -26.54 46.17
C LYS A 55 1.06 -25.11 46.25
N LEU A 56 -0.12 -24.82 45.71
CA LEU A 56 -0.79 -23.52 45.72
C LEU A 56 -2.26 -23.71 46.11
N SER A 57 -2.80 -22.81 46.94
CA SER A 57 -4.25 -22.77 47.19
C SER A 57 -5.00 -22.32 45.94
N ALA A 58 -6.31 -22.61 45.86
CA ALA A 58 -7.14 -22.17 44.73
C ALA A 58 -7.17 -20.64 44.62
N VAL A 59 -7.29 -19.93 45.75
CA VAL A 59 -7.25 -18.46 45.82
C VAL A 59 -5.94 -17.90 45.30
N GLU A 60 -4.80 -18.44 45.75
CA GLU A 60 -3.48 -17.97 45.33
C GLU A 60 -3.20 -18.30 43.85
N ALA A 61 -3.70 -19.43 43.36
CA ALA A 61 -3.61 -19.78 41.95
C ALA A 61 -4.44 -18.80 41.08
N MET A 62 -5.63 -18.40 41.54
CA MET A 62 -6.48 -17.43 40.83
C MET A 62 -5.82 -16.06 40.74
N ASP A 63 -5.31 -15.51 41.85
CA ASP A 63 -4.60 -14.22 41.86
C ASP A 63 -3.44 -14.21 40.86
N ARG A 64 -2.65 -15.30 40.81
CA ARG A 64 -1.53 -15.44 39.87
C ARG A 64 -2.01 -15.51 38.40
N LEU A 65 -3.13 -16.16 38.12
CA LEU A 65 -3.67 -16.25 36.76
C LEU A 65 -4.25 -14.92 36.29
N ILE A 66 -4.87 -14.16 37.19
CA ILE A 66 -5.36 -12.81 36.91
C ILE A 66 -4.18 -11.86 36.64
N LEU A 67 -3.13 -11.89 37.47
CA LEU A 67 -1.91 -11.12 37.24
C LEU A 67 -1.21 -11.48 35.92
N LEU A 68 -1.31 -12.72 35.47
CA LEU A 68 -0.78 -13.16 34.17
C LEU A 68 -1.71 -12.84 32.99
N LEU A 69 -2.85 -12.18 33.25
CA LEU A 69 -3.89 -11.88 32.27
C LEU A 69 -4.30 -13.12 31.45
N ALA A 70 -4.49 -14.26 32.14
CA ALA A 70 -4.75 -15.57 31.53
C ALA A 70 -6.23 -16.01 31.67
N PRO A 71 -7.16 -15.44 30.87
CA PRO A 71 -8.60 -15.59 31.08
C PRO A 71 -9.09 -17.05 30.94
N GLN A 72 -8.58 -17.80 29.97
CA GLN A 72 -8.99 -19.20 29.74
C GLN A 72 -8.60 -20.10 30.93
N HIS A 73 -7.38 -19.93 31.45
CA HIS A 73 -6.86 -20.69 32.58
C HIS A 73 -7.55 -20.31 33.88
N ALA A 74 -7.80 -19.02 34.10
CA ALA A 74 -8.55 -18.53 35.25
C ALA A 74 -9.99 -19.08 35.26
N TRP A 75 -10.66 -19.02 34.10
CA TRP A 75 -12.00 -19.62 33.96
C TRP A 75 -11.98 -21.12 34.24
N LYS A 76 -11.02 -21.86 33.69
CA LYS A 76 -10.86 -23.30 33.94
C LYS A 76 -10.67 -23.61 35.43
N LEU A 77 -9.87 -22.81 36.13
CA LEU A 77 -9.67 -22.97 37.58
C LEU A 77 -11.01 -22.82 38.33
N TYR A 78 -11.79 -21.80 37.98
CA TYR A 78 -13.10 -21.53 38.59
C TYR A 78 -14.16 -22.58 38.26
N SER A 79 -14.31 -22.96 36.98
CA SER A 79 -15.45 -23.77 36.52
C SER A 79 -15.22 -25.27 36.59
N GLU A 80 -13.97 -25.74 36.45
CA GLU A 80 -13.66 -27.16 36.32
C GLU A 80 -12.81 -27.70 37.49
N ILE A 81 -11.81 -26.95 37.95
CA ILE A 81 -10.80 -27.48 38.88
C ILE A 81 -11.18 -27.24 40.35
N ALA A 82 -11.67 -26.05 40.68
CA ALA A 82 -12.08 -25.67 42.03
C ALA A 82 -13.51 -25.07 42.06
N PRO A 83 -14.54 -25.80 41.59
CA PRO A 83 -15.91 -25.29 41.53
C PRO A 83 -16.59 -25.17 42.91
N GLU A 84 -16.10 -25.89 43.91
CA GLU A 84 -16.66 -25.90 45.28
C GLU A 84 -16.01 -24.86 46.21
N GLU A 85 -14.99 -24.14 45.74
CA GLU A 85 -14.29 -23.12 46.54
C GLU A 85 -15.22 -21.90 46.79
N ASP A 86 -15.26 -21.40 48.02
CA ASP A 86 -16.00 -20.18 48.35
C ASP A 86 -15.18 -18.94 48.00
N TRP A 87 -15.33 -18.50 46.75
CA TRP A 87 -14.66 -17.32 46.23
C TRP A 87 -15.16 -16.03 46.90
N SER A 88 -14.22 -15.18 47.31
CA SER A 88 -14.52 -13.84 47.85
C SER A 88 -15.12 -12.93 46.78
N VAL A 89 -15.90 -11.94 47.21
CA VAL A 89 -16.56 -10.97 46.30
C VAL A 89 -15.53 -10.22 45.47
N ASP A 90 -14.44 -9.74 46.10
CA ASP A 90 -13.35 -9.04 45.40
C ASP A 90 -12.69 -9.90 44.33
N MET A 91 -12.52 -11.21 44.58
CA MET A 91 -11.93 -12.14 43.62
C MET A 91 -12.83 -12.39 42.42
N LEU A 92 -14.14 -12.53 42.68
CA LEU A 92 -15.14 -12.66 41.63
C LEU A 92 -15.21 -11.42 40.75
N HIS A 93 -15.07 -10.22 41.33
CA HIS A 93 -14.98 -8.96 40.58
C HIS A 93 -13.76 -8.92 39.66
N ARG A 94 -12.56 -9.18 40.18
CA ARG A 94 -11.33 -9.19 39.37
C ARG A 94 -11.36 -10.23 38.27
N LEU A 95 -11.92 -11.42 38.55
CA LEU A 95 -12.12 -12.45 37.54
C LEU A 95 -13.11 -11.98 36.47
N LEU A 96 -14.23 -11.37 36.89
CA LEU A 96 -15.21 -10.81 35.96
C LEU A 96 -14.57 -9.75 35.06
N ASP A 97 -13.79 -8.83 35.63
CA ASP A 97 -13.10 -7.77 34.89
C ASP A 97 -12.18 -8.35 33.81
N LEU A 98 -11.38 -9.35 34.17
CA LEU A 98 -10.51 -10.05 33.22
C LEU A 98 -11.33 -10.72 32.10
N LEU A 99 -12.40 -11.45 32.45
CA LEU A 99 -13.22 -12.14 31.45
C LEU A 99 -13.95 -11.14 30.54
N CYS A 100 -14.46 -10.04 31.09
CA CYS A 100 -15.11 -8.97 30.36
C CYS A 100 -14.15 -8.21 29.44
N ALA A 101 -12.92 -7.94 29.88
CA ALA A 101 -11.93 -7.23 29.07
C ALA A 101 -11.38 -8.07 27.90
N THR A 102 -11.43 -9.40 28.02
CA THR A 102 -10.84 -10.35 27.06
C THR A 102 -11.86 -11.21 26.29
N ASN A 103 -13.17 -10.98 26.49
CA ASN A 103 -14.25 -11.84 26.01
C ASN A 103 -14.04 -13.33 26.36
N GLY A 104 -13.57 -13.60 27.59
CA GLY A 104 -13.25 -14.94 28.07
C GLY A 104 -12.06 -15.61 27.36
N GLY A 105 -11.21 -14.85 26.67
CA GLY A 105 -10.10 -15.37 25.87
C GLY A 105 -10.51 -15.94 24.51
N LEU A 106 -11.69 -15.58 24.01
CA LEU A 106 -12.19 -15.97 22.67
C LEU A 106 -11.79 -14.98 21.56
N SER A 107 -11.06 -13.90 21.87
CA SER A 107 -10.57 -12.96 20.87
C SER A 107 -9.37 -13.52 20.09
N GLU A 108 -9.42 -13.47 18.75
CA GLU A 108 -8.37 -13.98 17.84
C GLU A 108 -7.03 -13.24 17.95
N SER A 109 -7.05 -11.99 18.42
CA SER A 109 -5.82 -11.26 18.67
C SER A 109 -5.22 -11.73 19.99
N PRO A 110 -4.04 -12.36 20.01
CA PRO A 110 -3.36 -12.60 21.26
C PRO A 110 -3.12 -11.22 21.89
N LEU A 111 -3.74 -10.95 23.06
CA LEU A 111 -3.61 -9.71 23.83
C LEU A 111 -2.14 -9.25 23.94
N PHE A 112 -1.24 -10.24 23.90
CA PHE A 112 0.19 -10.13 23.94
C PHE A 112 0.78 -11.05 22.85
N PRO A 113 1.64 -10.58 21.91
CA PRO A 113 2.33 -11.46 20.95
C PRO A 113 3.03 -12.65 21.63
N PRO A 114 3.31 -13.76 20.93
CA PRO A 114 3.84 -15.00 21.51
C PRO A 114 5.21 -14.88 22.22
N ASN A 115 5.86 -13.72 22.16
CA ASN A 115 7.14 -13.40 22.84
C ASN A 115 7.06 -12.14 23.73
N SER A 116 5.87 -11.77 24.18
CA SER A 116 5.66 -10.61 25.04
C SER A 116 6.39 -10.75 26.37
N ASP A 117 6.94 -9.64 26.86
CA ASP A 117 7.56 -9.64 28.16
C ASP A 117 6.50 -9.74 29.25
N MET A 118 6.36 -10.92 29.86
CA MET A 118 5.40 -11.18 30.95
C MET A 118 5.69 -10.36 32.22
N SER A 119 6.75 -9.55 32.21
CA SER A 119 7.15 -8.63 33.27
C SER A 119 6.58 -7.21 33.13
N ALA A 120 5.90 -6.91 32.02
CA ALA A 120 5.34 -5.59 31.71
C ALA A 120 3.86 -5.75 31.29
N LEU A 121 3.11 -6.50 32.10
CA LEU A 121 1.67 -6.65 31.89
C LEU A 121 0.95 -5.39 32.40
N PRO A 122 0.00 -4.85 31.62
CA PRO A 122 -0.81 -3.70 32.02
C PRO A 122 -1.83 -4.10 33.09
N ASP A 123 -2.34 -3.11 33.80
CA ASP A 123 -3.35 -3.34 34.83
C ASP A 123 -4.67 -3.88 34.20
N PRO A 124 -5.47 -4.69 34.93
CA PRO A 124 -6.71 -5.26 34.38
C PRO A 124 -7.72 -4.22 33.87
N GLU A 125 -7.73 -3.02 34.43
CA GLU A 125 -8.56 -1.91 33.96
C GLU A 125 -8.05 -1.29 32.66
N GLU A 126 -6.72 -1.29 32.44
CA GLU A 126 -6.08 -0.81 31.22
C GLU A 126 -6.38 -1.73 30.03
N LEU A 127 -6.68 -3.02 30.30
CA LEU A 127 -7.07 -3.98 29.27
C LEU A 127 -8.24 -3.48 28.43
N TYR A 128 -9.22 -2.78 29.00
CA TYR A 128 -10.39 -2.26 28.28
C TYR A 128 -10.03 -1.25 27.19
N PHE A 129 -8.83 -0.66 27.27
CA PHE A 129 -8.30 0.31 26.31
C PHE A 129 -7.21 -0.30 25.41
N MET A 130 -6.79 -1.55 25.64
CA MET A 130 -5.67 -2.17 24.91
C MET A 130 -5.94 -2.61 23.46
N ASP A 131 -7.18 -2.89 23.04
CA ASP A 131 -7.44 -3.20 21.61
C ASP A 131 -7.13 -2.01 20.71
N GLU A 132 -7.04 -0.81 21.29
CA GLU A 132 -6.55 0.38 20.61
C GLU A 132 -5.02 0.33 20.39
N PHE A 133 -4.26 -0.53 21.07
CA PHE A 133 -2.80 -0.58 21.02
C PHE A 133 -2.20 -1.92 20.53
N SER A 134 -2.96 -3.02 20.53
CA SER A 134 -2.43 -4.38 20.30
C SER A 134 -2.17 -4.77 18.83
N SER A 135 -2.60 -3.96 17.85
CA SER A 135 -2.36 -4.23 16.42
C SER A 135 -0.89 -4.03 15.97
N PHE A 136 0.03 -3.74 16.89
CA PHE A 136 1.34 -3.14 16.57
C PHE A 136 2.57 -4.05 16.67
N THR A 137 2.45 -5.33 17.04
CA THR A 137 3.64 -6.15 17.33
C THR A 137 3.83 -7.44 16.52
N THR A 138 2.95 -7.78 15.58
CA THR A 138 3.13 -8.98 14.70
C THR A 138 3.72 -8.69 13.32
N ALA A 139 4.22 -7.48 13.07
CA ALA A 139 5.00 -7.17 11.87
C ALA A 139 6.52 -7.22 12.13
N ALA A 140 7.00 -8.30 12.75
CA ALA A 140 8.42 -8.62 12.80
C ALA A 140 8.64 -10.14 12.76
N GLY A 141 8.51 -10.70 11.55
CA GLY A 141 9.21 -11.91 11.12
C GLY A 141 8.78 -13.23 11.74
N THR A 142 7.85 -13.93 11.09
CA THR A 142 7.93 -15.38 11.00
C THR A 142 7.60 -15.81 9.58
N GLN A 143 8.62 -16.27 8.87
CA GLN A 143 8.47 -16.94 7.60
C GLN A 143 7.56 -18.15 7.80
N SER A 144 6.53 -18.24 6.96
CA SER A 144 5.66 -19.39 6.85
C SER A 144 6.49 -20.64 6.53
N THR A 145 6.59 -21.56 7.49
CA THR A 145 6.93 -22.96 7.23
C THR A 145 5.67 -23.80 7.36
N THR A 146 5.17 -24.18 6.19
CA THR A 146 4.42 -25.38 5.83
C THR A 146 4.11 -26.37 6.96
N GLN A 147 2.82 -26.68 7.14
CA GLN A 147 2.36 -28.08 7.21
C GLN A 147 0.89 -28.24 6.74
N LEU A 148 0.74 -29.10 5.74
CA LEU A 148 -0.44 -29.84 5.25
C LEU A 148 -1.31 -30.39 6.39
N SER A 149 -2.61 -30.72 6.30
CA SER A 149 -3.54 -31.03 5.20
C SER A 149 -4.86 -31.46 5.86
N VAL A 150 -6.04 -31.11 5.32
CA VAL A 150 -7.18 -32.03 5.19
C VAL A 150 -7.96 -31.65 3.93
N SER A 151 -8.05 -32.59 2.99
CA SER A 151 -8.91 -32.53 1.81
C SER A 151 -10.37 -32.68 2.22
N GLU A 152 -11.27 -31.91 1.64
CA GLU A 152 -12.54 -32.45 1.17
C GLU A 152 -13.01 -31.67 -0.07
N THR A 153 -13.19 -32.45 -1.12
CA THR A 153 -13.64 -32.11 -2.47
C THR A 153 -15.08 -31.59 -2.47
N LEU A 154 -15.39 -30.58 -3.30
CA LEU A 154 -16.64 -30.52 -4.06
C LEU A 154 -16.49 -29.54 -5.24
N ASP A 155 -16.46 -30.11 -6.44
CA ASP A 155 -16.58 -29.43 -7.71
C ASP A 155 -17.95 -28.75 -7.84
N SER A 156 -17.99 -27.54 -8.40
CA SER A 156 -18.84 -27.26 -9.58
C SER A 156 -18.52 -25.90 -10.19
N SER A 157 -18.28 -25.95 -11.50
CA SER A 157 -18.00 -24.82 -12.38
C SER A 157 -19.29 -24.05 -12.70
N SER A 158 -19.22 -22.72 -12.79
CA SER A 158 -19.93 -22.00 -13.85
C SER A 158 -19.17 -20.73 -14.24
N LYS A 159 -18.98 -20.60 -15.56
CA LYS A 159 -18.47 -19.41 -16.25
C LYS A 159 -19.50 -18.28 -16.12
N VAL A 160 -19.06 -17.08 -15.75
CA VAL A 160 -19.82 -15.85 -15.96
C VAL A 160 -18.88 -14.78 -16.52
N GLU A 161 -19.35 -14.16 -17.60
CA GLU A 161 -18.73 -13.11 -18.40
C GLU A 161 -18.50 -11.84 -17.58
N GLU A 162 -17.29 -11.27 -17.69
CA GLU A 162 -16.96 -9.95 -17.14
C GLU A 162 -17.70 -8.87 -17.95
N THR A 163 -18.65 -8.19 -17.29
CA THR A 163 -19.21 -6.93 -17.78
C THR A 163 -18.68 -5.82 -16.87
N GLU A 164 -17.95 -4.88 -17.45
CA GLU A 164 -17.39 -3.70 -16.79
C GLU A 164 -18.51 -2.84 -16.17
N LEU A 165 -18.42 -2.55 -14.87
CA LEU A 165 -19.23 -1.57 -14.15
C LEU A 165 -18.32 -0.59 -13.40
N ASP A 166 -18.74 0.68 -13.43
CA ASP A 166 -18.02 1.89 -13.04
C ASP A 166 -17.38 1.91 -11.63
N PRO A 167 -16.24 2.62 -11.44
CA PRO A 167 -15.45 2.58 -10.21
C PRO A 167 -15.52 3.90 -9.43
N GLU A 168 -16.46 4.06 -8.49
CA GLU A 168 -16.39 5.12 -7.46
C GLU A 168 -16.56 4.62 -6.01
N THR A 169 -16.79 3.34 -5.79
CA THR A 169 -16.75 2.75 -4.44
C THR A 169 -15.34 2.28 -4.12
N PHE A 170 -14.70 2.90 -3.14
CA PHE A 170 -13.50 2.38 -2.50
C PHE A 170 -13.85 1.07 -1.78
N GLU A 171 -13.79 -0.04 -2.51
CA GLU A 171 -13.57 -1.37 -1.95
C GLU A 171 -12.22 -1.88 -2.46
N ILE A 172 -11.32 -2.10 -1.52
CA ILE A 172 -10.10 -2.86 -1.75
C ILE A 172 -10.55 -4.30 -2.04
N PRO A 173 -10.15 -4.93 -3.16
CA PRO A 173 -10.58 -6.28 -3.48
C PRO A 173 -10.18 -7.26 -2.38
N GLY A 174 -11.14 -8.11 -2.00
CA GLY A 174 -11.12 -8.90 -0.79
C GLY A 174 -10.06 -10.01 -0.73
N GLU A 175 -9.48 -10.15 0.46
CA GLU A 175 -9.55 -11.46 1.10
C GLU A 175 -10.97 -11.61 1.62
N SER A 176 -11.73 -12.52 0.99
CA SER A 176 -12.93 -13.09 1.57
C SER A 176 -12.53 -13.83 2.84
N VAL A 177 -12.49 -13.10 3.95
CA VAL A 177 -12.59 -13.72 5.27
C VAL A 177 -14.00 -14.29 5.30
N GLU A 178 -14.13 -15.61 5.16
CA GLU A 178 -15.25 -16.32 5.78
C GLU A 178 -15.41 -15.69 7.15
N ALA A 179 -16.52 -14.97 7.37
CA ALA A 179 -16.74 -14.21 8.58
C ALA A 179 -16.74 -15.16 9.77
N SER A 180 -15.56 -15.39 10.33
CA SER A 180 -15.37 -16.06 11.60
C SER A 180 -16.17 -15.25 12.62
N VAL A 181 -16.97 -15.93 13.43
CA VAL A 181 -17.81 -15.39 14.53
C VAL A 181 -16.94 -14.81 15.68
N ILE A 182 -15.73 -14.34 15.37
CA ILE A 182 -14.63 -14.15 16.29
C ILE A 182 -14.40 -12.64 16.46
N GLY A 183 -14.63 -12.15 17.69
CA GLY A 183 -14.58 -10.72 18.05
C GLY A 183 -15.92 -10.11 18.50
N LEU A 184 -17.01 -10.88 18.48
CA LEU A 184 -18.31 -10.48 19.02
C LEU A 184 -18.49 -10.98 20.46
N TRP A 185 -19.21 -10.21 21.29
CA TRP A 185 -19.55 -10.60 22.65
C TRP A 185 -20.34 -11.92 22.66
N SER A 186 -19.90 -12.87 23.48
CA SER A 186 -20.60 -14.14 23.64
C SER A 186 -21.58 -14.08 24.79
N VAL A 187 -22.89 -14.10 24.49
CA VAL A 187 -23.98 -14.13 25.49
C VAL A 187 -23.94 -15.39 26.36
N HIS A 188 -23.26 -16.44 25.89
CA HIS A 188 -23.02 -17.67 26.64
C HIS A 188 -21.56 -17.82 27.09
N GLY A 189 -20.78 -16.74 27.01
CA GLY A 189 -19.36 -16.73 27.35
C GLY A 189 -19.10 -16.85 28.85
N PRO A 190 -17.84 -17.08 29.24
CA PRO A 190 -17.41 -17.16 30.64
C PRO A 190 -17.88 -16.00 31.53
N ALA A 191 -17.82 -14.76 31.02
CA ALA A 191 -18.23 -13.57 31.77
C ALA A 191 -19.73 -13.59 32.12
N GLU A 192 -20.59 -13.84 31.14
CA GLU A 192 -22.05 -13.94 31.33
C GLU A 192 -22.42 -15.10 32.26
N GLN A 193 -21.75 -16.26 32.11
CA GLN A 193 -21.96 -17.40 33.00
C GLN A 193 -21.55 -17.08 34.45
N LEU A 194 -20.42 -16.39 34.65
CA LEU A 194 -19.97 -15.98 35.99
C LEU A 194 -20.98 -15.01 36.62
N PHE A 195 -21.35 -13.96 35.87
CA PHE A 195 -22.27 -12.93 36.31
C PHE A 195 -23.65 -13.50 36.67
N GLN A 196 -24.14 -14.48 35.90
CA GLN A 196 -25.43 -15.13 36.14
C GLN A 196 -25.37 -16.13 37.31
N LYS A 197 -24.28 -16.91 37.44
CA LYS A 197 -24.11 -17.89 38.53
C LYS A 197 -23.91 -17.21 39.90
N GLN A 198 -23.16 -16.12 39.95
CA GLN A 198 -22.83 -15.39 41.18
C GLN A 198 -23.65 -14.10 41.32
N ARG A 199 -24.88 -14.07 40.76
CA ARG A 199 -25.70 -12.86 40.67
C ARG A 199 -25.95 -12.18 42.03
N GLU A 200 -26.08 -12.96 43.10
CA GLU A 200 -26.28 -12.40 44.45
C GLU A 200 -25.05 -11.64 44.97
N LYS A 201 -23.83 -12.12 44.63
CA LYS A 201 -22.56 -11.48 45.04
C LYS A 201 -22.12 -10.37 44.08
N LEU A 202 -22.48 -10.47 42.80
CA LEU A 202 -22.02 -9.57 41.72
C LEU A 202 -23.08 -8.55 41.28
N ARG A 203 -24.24 -8.43 41.94
CA ARG A 203 -25.20 -7.36 41.66
C ARG A 203 -24.76 -6.06 42.33
N THR A 204 -23.65 -5.50 41.85
CA THR A 204 -23.05 -4.26 42.35
C THR A 204 -22.71 -3.34 41.17
N SER A 205 -22.61 -2.03 41.42
CA SER A 205 -22.26 -1.02 40.41
C SER A 205 -21.00 -1.42 39.62
N ALA A 206 -19.93 -1.84 40.31
CA ALA A 206 -18.67 -2.23 39.68
C ALA A 206 -18.82 -3.39 38.67
N ALA A 207 -19.59 -4.43 38.99
CA ALA A 207 -19.78 -5.55 38.07
C ALA A 207 -20.63 -5.16 36.85
N TYR A 208 -21.64 -4.31 37.04
CA TYR A 208 -22.41 -3.76 35.92
C TYR A 208 -21.54 -2.91 35.00
N CYS A 209 -20.69 -2.04 35.56
CA CYS A 209 -19.72 -1.26 34.79
C CYS A 209 -18.83 -2.16 33.91
N SER A 210 -18.24 -3.20 34.48
CA SER A 210 -17.37 -4.13 33.76
C SER A 210 -18.09 -4.94 32.68
N MET A 211 -19.30 -5.41 32.97
CA MET A 211 -20.13 -6.12 31.98
C MET A 211 -20.53 -5.20 30.82
N ILE A 212 -20.93 -3.95 31.10
CA ILE A 212 -21.31 -2.97 30.07
C ILE A 212 -20.10 -2.60 29.22
N ARG A 213 -18.93 -2.35 29.82
CA ARG A 213 -17.68 -2.05 29.07
C ARG A 213 -17.27 -3.23 28.19
N GLY A 214 -17.33 -4.45 28.71
CA GLY A 214 -17.06 -5.67 27.95
C GLY A 214 -18.00 -5.82 26.75
N ALA A 215 -19.31 -5.79 26.98
CA ALA A 215 -20.31 -5.89 25.91
C ALA A 215 -20.17 -4.77 24.86
N SER A 216 -19.86 -3.54 25.31
CA SER A 216 -19.62 -2.38 24.44
C SER A 216 -18.38 -2.58 23.56
N ARG A 217 -17.27 -3.02 24.15
CA ARG A 217 -16.00 -3.28 23.45
C ARG A 217 -16.16 -4.36 22.38
N PHE A 218 -16.83 -5.46 22.69
CA PHE A 218 -17.02 -6.58 21.78
C PHE A 218 -18.31 -6.45 20.94
N LYS A 219 -18.66 -5.21 20.58
CA LYS A 219 -19.67 -4.86 19.57
C LYS A 219 -21.07 -5.43 19.84
N SER A 220 -21.51 -5.47 21.10
CA SER A 220 -22.85 -5.91 21.50
C SER A 220 -23.63 -4.79 22.22
N PRO A 221 -24.02 -3.73 21.49
CA PRO A 221 -24.71 -2.58 22.09
C PRO A 221 -26.06 -2.95 22.71
N SER A 222 -26.81 -3.87 22.09
CA SER A 222 -28.11 -4.31 22.63
C SER A 222 -27.97 -4.96 24.01
N ARG A 223 -26.91 -5.74 24.24
CA ARG A 223 -26.63 -6.35 25.54
C ARG A 223 -26.14 -5.30 26.54
N ALA A 224 -25.27 -4.39 26.11
CA ALA A 224 -24.80 -3.28 26.95
C ALA A 224 -25.95 -2.39 27.44
N LEU A 225 -26.93 -2.09 26.57
CA LEU A 225 -28.13 -1.32 26.92
C LEU A 225 -29.04 -2.07 27.91
N GLN A 226 -29.26 -3.38 27.70
CA GLN A 226 -30.01 -4.20 28.66
C GLN A 226 -29.37 -4.18 30.05
N LEU A 227 -28.04 -4.30 30.12
CA LEU A 227 -27.30 -4.25 31.37
C LEU A 227 -27.35 -2.86 32.01
N ALA A 228 -27.35 -1.80 31.21
CA ALA A 228 -27.52 -0.43 31.69
C ALA A 228 -28.92 -0.20 32.28
N ASP A 229 -29.97 -0.69 31.63
CA ASP A 229 -31.34 -0.63 32.17
C ASP A 229 -31.48 -1.39 33.50
N GLU A 230 -30.84 -2.56 33.63
CA GLU A 230 -30.77 -3.29 34.90
C GLU A 230 -30.02 -2.50 35.99
N ALA A 231 -28.91 -1.86 35.62
CA ALA A 231 -28.07 -1.07 36.53
C ALA A 231 -28.79 0.19 37.02
N TRP A 232 -29.48 0.91 36.13
CA TRP A 232 -30.27 2.10 36.47
C TRP A 232 -31.52 1.78 37.31
N ALA A 233 -31.98 0.53 37.32
CA ALA A 233 -33.06 0.08 38.20
C ALA A 233 -32.58 -0.25 39.63
N MET A 234 -31.29 -0.13 39.93
CA MET A 234 -30.75 -0.28 41.28
C MET A 234 -31.01 0.96 42.14
N ASP A 235 -30.82 0.84 43.46
CA ASP A 235 -31.07 1.93 44.42
C ASP A 235 -30.21 3.19 44.16
N GLU A 236 -29.03 3.01 43.54
CA GLU A 236 -28.12 4.09 43.14
C GLU A 236 -28.55 4.83 41.85
N GLY A 237 -29.54 4.29 41.11
CA GLY A 237 -30.08 4.90 39.90
C GLY A 237 -29.01 5.20 38.84
N ASP A 238 -29.01 6.43 38.33
CA ASP A 238 -28.04 6.87 37.32
C ASP A 238 -26.59 6.98 37.86
N ALA A 239 -26.40 7.07 39.19
CA ALA A 239 -25.06 7.09 39.80
C ALA A 239 -24.39 5.70 39.85
N CYS A 240 -25.12 4.64 39.47
CA CYS A 240 -24.64 3.27 39.43
C CYS A 240 -23.55 3.05 38.35
N LEU A 241 -23.47 3.89 37.32
CA LEU A 241 -22.48 3.78 36.24
C LEU A 241 -21.48 4.92 36.31
N ASP A 242 -20.20 4.65 36.04
CA ASP A 242 -19.16 5.69 36.01
C ASP A 242 -18.97 6.29 34.61
N ALA A 243 -18.28 7.44 34.54
CA ALA A 243 -18.08 8.21 33.32
C ALA A 243 -17.46 7.42 32.15
N THR A 244 -16.54 6.49 32.44
CA THR A 244 -15.91 5.63 31.43
C THR A 244 -16.89 4.59 30.87
N THR A 245 -17.78 4.06 31.73
CA THR A 245 -18.86 3.16 31.30
C THR A 245 -19.88 3.89 30.44
N TYR A 246 -20.27 5.11 30.80
CA TYR A 246 -21.12 5.95 29.96
C TYR A 246 -20.47 6.23 28.59
N SER A 247 -19.18 6.53 28.56
CA SER A 247 -18.42 6.76 27.32
C SER A 247 -18.42 5.50 26.44
N SER A 248 -18.13 4.34 27.02
CA SER A 248 -18.14 3.04 26.33
C SER A 248 -19.52 2.69 25.77
N LEU A 249 -20.57 2.90 26.57
CA LEU A 249 -21.95 2.62 26.18
C LEU A 249 -22.36 3.47 24.96
N VAL A 250 -22.11 4.79 25.00
CA VAL A 250 -22.40 5.68 23.87
C VAL A 250 -21.59 5.31 22.63
N ARG A 251 -20.30 5.00 22.77
CA ARG A 251 -19.43 4.57 21.66
C ARG A 251 -19.98 3.33 20.94
N SER A 252 -20.52 2.39 21.71
CA SER A 252 -21.06 1.13 21.17
C SER A 252 -22.31 1.30 20.31
N LEU A 253 -23.05 2.41 20.47
CA LEU A 253 -24.30 2.66 19.73
C LEU A 253 -24.09 2.67 18.21
N SER A 254 -22.89 3.00 17.75
CA SER A 254 -22.54 2.93 16.33
C SER A 254 -22.71 1.54 15.73
N HIS A 255 -22.70 0.49 16.55
CA HIS A 255 -22.89 -0.90 16.12
C HIS A 255 -24.36 -1.35 16.04
N LEU A 256 -25.31 -0.52 16.46
CA LEU A 256 -26.74 -0.80 16.25
C LEU A 256 -27.09 -0.75 14.75
N ASP A 257 -28.14 -1.48 14.39
CA ASP A 257 -28.75 -1.46 13.05
C ASP A 257 -29.81 -0.34 12.92
N GLU A 258 -29.85 0.59 13.88
CA GLU A 258 -30.77 1.73 13.87
C GLU A 258 -30.30 2.85 12.93
N PRO A 259 -31.20 3.47 12.15
CA PRO A 259 -30.82 4.53 11.22
C PRO A 259 -30.45 5.84 11.92
N ASN A 260 -31.05 6.13 13.09
CA ASN A 260 -30.75 7.33 13.87
C ASN A 260 -30.47 6.98 15.33
N ILE A 261 -29.20 7.04 15.73
CA ILE A 261 -28.74 6.73 17.10
C ILE A 261 -28.84 7.93 18.04
N TRP A 262 -29.04 9.15 17.54
CA TRP A 262 -28.95 10.36 18.36
C TRP A 262 -30.00 10.46 19.48
N PRO A 263 -31.29 10.10 19.29
CA PRO A 263 -32.26 10.11 20.39
C PRO A 263 -31.83 9.21 21.55
N LEU A 264 -31.26 8.05 21.24
CA LEU A 264 -30.76 7.11 22.22
C LEU A 264 -29.49 7.63 22.90
N ALA A 265 -28.52 8.11 22.12
CA ALA A 265 -27.29 8.73 22.66
C ALA A 265 -27.63 9.90 23.60
N ARG A 266 -28.55 10.78 23.21
CA ARG A 266 -29.04 11.89 24.03
C ARG A 266 -29.67 11.40 25.33
N SER A 267 -30.50 10.36 25.29
CA SER A 267 -31.11 9.81 26.51
C SER A 267 -30.07 9.28 27.51
N ILE A 268 -28.97 8.72 27.02
CA ILE A 268 -27.85 8.25 27.85
C ILE A 268 -27.07 9.44 28.42
N LEU A 269 -26.85 10.49 27.62
CA LEU A 269 -26.21 11.73 28.08
C LEU A 269 -27.06 12.47 29.14
N ASP A 270 -28.39 12.51 28.98
CA ASP A 270 -29.30 13.10 29.97
C ASP A 270 -29.22 12.36 31.32
N ARG A 271 -29.06 11.03 31.29
CA ARG A 271 -28.79 10.21 32.49
C ARG A 271 -27.40 10.47 33.07
N PHE A 272 -26.37 10.62 32.23
CA PHE A 272 -25.04 11.02 32.70
C PHE A 272 -25.08 12.36 33.43
N VAL A 273 -25.77 13.35 32.89
CA VAL A 273 -25.96 14.67 33.56
C VAL A 273 -26.71 14.51 34.87
N SER A 274 -27.73 13.65 34.91
CA SER A 274 -28.52 13.34 36.12
C SER A 274 -27.69 12.64 37.21
N SER A 275 -26.64 11.90 36.82
CA SER A 275 -25.70 11.27 37.76
C SER A 275 -24.77 12.26 38.49
N ALA A 276 -24.80 13.55 38.11
CA ALA A 276 -23.96 14.63 38.67
C ALA A 276 -22.44 14.38 38.59
N GLN A 277 -21.99 13.55 37.65
CA GLN A 277 -20.58 13.30 37.37
C GLN A 277 -19.96 14.42 36.53
N THR A 278 -18.64 14.59 36.65
CA THR A 278 -17.90 15.57 35.84
C THR A 278 -17.68 15.01 34.42
N PRO A 279 -18.05 15.75 33.36
CA PRO A 279 -17.82 15.31 31.99
C PRO A 279 -16.31 15.20 31.70
N THR A 280 -15.94 14.20 30.90
CA THR A 280 -14.56 13.96 30.44
C THR A 280 -14.46 14.19 28.94
N VAL A 281 -13.26 14.52 28.45
CA VAL A 281 -12.99 14.64 26.99
C VAL A 281 -13.33 13.34 26.25
N GLU A 282 -13.17 12.19 26.91
CA GLU A 282 -13.48 10.88 26.37
C GLU A 282 -14.97 10.68 26.06
N LEU A 283 -15.86 11.25 26.88
CA LEU A 283 -17.30 11.20 26.65
C LEU A 283 -17.67 11.93 25.34
N PHE A 284 -17.09 13.11 25.11
CA PHE A 284 -17.28 13.85 23.87
C PHE A 284 -16.68 13.11 22.67
N SER A 285 -15.45 12.60 22.82
CA SER A 285 -14.77 11.83 21.77
C SER A 285 -15.58 10.58 21.38
N SER A 286 -16.09 9.83 22.36
CA SER A 286 -16.92 8.64 22.18
C SER A 286 -18.26 8.96 21.53
N THR A 287 -18.90 10.05 21.94
CA THR A 287 -20.15 10.53 21.31
C THR A 287 -19.92 10.90 19.85
N LEU A 288 -18.88 11.68 19.56
CA LEU A 288 -18.52 12.05 18.20
C LEU A 288 -18.12 10.83 17.36
N ASN A 289 -17.38 9.88 17.92
CA ASN A 289 -17.04 8.63 17.24
C ASN A 289 -18.31 7.86 16.84
N ALA A 290 -19.25 7.71 17.77
CA ALA A 290 -20.50 7.01 17.50
C ALA A 290 -21.26 7.65 16.33
N LEU A 291 -21.36 8.98 16.32
CA LEU A 291 -21.96 9.73 15.22
C LEU A 291 -21.17 9.59 13.91
N ALA A 292 -19.83 9.59 13.96
CA ALA A 292 -18.98 9.46 12.77
C ALA A 292 -19.14 8.08 12.10
N GLU A 293 -19.10 7.01 12.89
CA GLU A 293 -19.27 5.63 12.40
C GLU A 293 -20.69 5.40 11.88
N SER A 294 -21.72 5.93 12.56
CA SER A 294 -23.09 5.93 12.04
C SER A 294 -23.22 6.72 10.73
N THR A 295 -22.54 7.87 10.61
CA THR A 295 -22.52 8.66 9.35
C THR A 295 -21.89 7.85 8.21
N LEU A 296 -20.77 7.16 8.48
CA LEU A 296 -20.11 6.28 7.52
C LEU A 296 -21.03 5.13 7.06
N LYS A 297 -21.74 4.49 7.99
CA LYS A 297 -22.72 3.44 7.68
C LYS A 297 -23.83 3.96 6.79
N LEU A 298 -24.40 5.12 7.13
CA LEU A 298 -25.47 5.75 6.36
C LEU A 298 -25.03 6.13 4.94
N ASN A 299 -23.76 6.52 4.74
CA ASN A 299 -23.20 6.86 3.43
C ASN A 299 -23.11 5.65 2.49
N LYS A 300 -23.04 4.42 3.01
CA LYS A 300 -23.07 3.19 2.20
C LYS A 300 -24.47 2.83 1.68
N ILE A 301 -25.52 3.47 2.20
CA ILE A 301 -26.90 3.19 1.79
C ILE A 301 -27.22 4.04 0.55
N PRO A 302 -27.77 3.46 -0.54
CA PRO A 302 -28.11 4.20 -1.74
C PRO A 302 -29.06 5.38 -1.46
N PRO A 303 -28.93 6.52 -2.19
CA PRO A 303 -29.66 7.76 -1.93
C PRO A 303 -31.18 7.70 -2.17
N SER A 304 -31.75 6.54 -2.53
CA SER A 304 -33.19 6.35 -2.74
C SER A 304 -34.03 6.35 -1.46
N VAL A 305 -33.40 6.52 -0.28
CA VAL A 305 -34.06 6.58 1.03
C VAL A 305 -33.94 8.00 1.60
N ALA A 306 -34.97 8.84 1.34
CA ALA A 306 -35.03 10.25 1.74
C ALA A 306 -34.64 10.61 3.20
N PRO A 307 -34.89 9.80 4.26
CA PRO A 307 -34.53 10.19 5.63
C PRO A 307 -33.02 10.23 5.92
N THR A 308 -32.16 9.65 5.07
CA THR A 308 -30.73 9.49 5.37
C THR A 308 -29.96 10.81 5.38
N LEU A 309 -30.24 11.72 4.44
CA LEU A 309 -29.53 12.99 4.31
C LEU A 309 -29.85 13.97 5.46
N ASP A 310 -31.09 13.99 5.92
CA ASP A 310 -31.52 14.86 7.03
C ASP A 310 -30.91 14.40 8.35
N ILE A 311 -30.78 13.08 8.57
CA ILE A 311 -30.07 12.51 9.73
C ILE A 311 -28.59 12.91 9.70
N MET A 312 -27.93 12.81 8.54
CA MET A 312 -26.53 13.22 8.41
C MET A 312 -26.31 14.71 8.72
N LYS A 313 -27.19 15.59 8.23
CA LYS A 313 -27.17 17.03 8.56
C LYS A 313 -27.38 17.26 10.06
N GLN A 314 -28.28 16.51 10.68
CA GLN A 314 -28.48 16.56 12.13
C GLN A 314 -27.20 16.17 12.88
N TYR A 315 -26.52 15.11 12.47
CA TYR A 315 -25.25 14.69 13.10
C TYR A 315 -24.14 15.72 12.96
N VAL A 316 -24.03 16.41 11.81
CA VAL A 316 -23.09 17.52 11.65
C VAL A 316 -23.39 18.65 12.64
N ALA A 317 -24.67 19.08 12.72
CA ALA A 317 -25.07 20.15 13.63
C ALA A 317 -24.85 19.78 15.11
N VAL A 318 -25.17 18.55 15.48
CA VAL A 318 -24.94 18.01 16.82
C VAL A 318 -23.44 17.95 17.13
N GLY A 319 -22.62 17.44 16.20
CA GLY A 319 -21.17 17.33 16.38
C GLY A 319 -20.51 18.69 16.61
N LEU A 320 -20.91 19.71 15.83
CA LEU A 320 -20.43 21.09 16.03
C LEU A 320 -20.87 21.65 17.38
N GLY A 321 -22.10 21.36 17.80
CA GLY A 321 -22.61 21.73 19.13
C GLY A 321 -21.80 21.09 20.27
N LEU A 322 -21.48 19.81 20.17
CA LEU A 322 -20.66 19.08 21.15
C LEU A 322 -19.23 19.62 21.22
N LEU A 323 -18.63 19.99 20.09
CA LEU A 323 -17.30 20.61 20.05
C LEU A 323 -17.29 21.98 20.74
N GLU A 324 -18.32 22.79 20.50
CA GLU A 324 -18.47 24.10 21.13
C GLU A 324 -18.72 23.97 22.64
N GLU A 325 -19.57 23.03 23.06
CA GLU A 325 -19.83 22.74 24.47
C GLU A 325 -18.55 22.27 25.19
N LEU A 326 -17.76 21.39 24.59
CA LEU A 326 -16.46 20.96 25.12
C LEU A 326 -15.54 22.16 25.38
N ARG A 327 -15.48 23.11 24.44
CA ARG A 327 -14.69 24.34 24.56
C ARG A 327 -15.23 25.27 25.65
N GLN A 328 -16.55 25.42 25.76
CA GLN A 328 -17.19 26.23 26.79
C GLN A 328 -16.93 25.69 28.21
N LEU A 329 -16.80 24.38 28.35
CA LEU A 329 -16.39 23.72 29.60
C LEU A 329 -14.89 23.89 29.92
N GLY A 330 -14.12 24.53 29.04
CA GLY A 330 -12.69 24.81 29.22
C GLY A 330 -11.78 23.62 28.91
N PHE A 331 -12.28 22.59 28.22
CA PHE A 331 -11.46 21.48 27.77
C PHE A 331 -10.77 21.81 26.44
N GLU A 332 -9.52 21.37 26.30
CA GLU A 332 -8.83 21.36 25.00
C GLU A 332 -9.30 20.13 24.19
N PRO A 333 -9.75 20.31 22.94
CA PRO A 333 -10.10 19.18 22.07
C PRO A 333 -8.90 18.25 21.85
N SER A 334 -9.08 16.95 22.04
CA SER A 334 -8.07 15.96 21.65
C SER A 334 -8.01 15.79 20.13
N LEU A 335 -6.94 15.18 19.63
CA LEU A 335 -6.82 14.84 18.21
C LEU A 335 -7.97 13.94 17.75
N GLY A 336 -8.44 13.02 18.60
CA GLY A 336 -9.58 12.15 18.34
C GLY A 336 -10.91 12.89 18.24
N VAL A 337 -11.15 13.89 19.10
CA VAL A 337 -12.32 14.79 19.00
C VAL A 337 -12.29 15.53 17.66
N MET A 338 -11.15 16.12 17.30
CA MET A 338 -10.98 16.80 16.03
C MET A 338 -11.19 15.84 14.84
N ALA A 339 -10.61 14.64 14.90
CA ALA A 339 -10.71 13.62 13.85
C ALA A 339 -12.16 13.15 13.65
N ASN A 340 -12.86 12.83 14.73
CA ASN A 340 -14.24 12.35 14.65
C ASN A 340 -15.19 13.44 14.13
N MET A 341 -14.98 14.70 14.52
CA MET A 341 -15.72 15.83 13.95
C MET A 341 -15.50 15.96 12.43
N LEU A 342 -14.24 15.87 11.98
CA LEU A 342 -13.89 15.91 10.57
C LEU A 342 -14.50 14.74 9.79
N LYS A 343 -14.51 13.53 10.36
CA LYS A 343 -15.19 12.36 9.77
C LYS A 343 -16.69 12.60 9.58
N ILE A 344 -17.39 13.14 10.58
CA ILE A 344 -18.83 13.45 10.48
C ILE A 344 -19.08 14.38 9.29
N ILE A 345 -18.37 15.51 9.20
CA ILE A 345 -18.56 16.48 8.10
C ILE A 345 -18.22 15.85 6.75
N HIS A 346 -17.05 15.19 6.65
CA HIS A 346 -16.55 14.61 5.41
C HIS A 346 -17.50 13.54 4.85
N PHE A 347 -18.02 12.66 5.71
CA PHE A 347 -18.89 11.56 5.27
C PHE A 347 -20.38 11.93 5.17
N ALA A 348 -20.82 13.01 5.82
CA ALA A 348 -22.18 13.53 5.67
C ALA A 348 -22.44 14.15 4.29
N HIS A 349 -21.37 14.50 3.56
CA HIS A 349 -21.45 15.13 2.24
C HIS A 349 -20.71 14.31 1.17
N PRO A 350 -21.33 13.24 0.65
CA PRO A 350 -20.72 12.44 -0.40
C PRO A 350 -20.91 13.12 -1.77
N SER A 351 -20.29 14.27 -2.05
CA SER A 351 -20.28 14.86 -3.41
C SER A 351 -19.23 15.98 -3.58
N PHE A 352 -17.95 15.62 -3.67
CA PHE A 352 -17.00 16.40 -4.48
C PHE A 352 -16.62 15.67 -5.80
N SER A 353 -17.01 14.40 -5.98
CA SER A 353 -16.81 13.68 -7.25
C SER A 353 -17.78 14.14 -8.34
N HIS A 354 -19.04 14.44 -8.01
CA HIS A 354 -20.05 14.90 -8.97
C HIS A 354 -19.82 16.31 -9.54
N ILE A 355 -18.99 17.15 -8.91
CA ILE A 355 -18.68 18.50 -9.41
C ILE A 355 -17.84 18.45 -10.71
N ARG A 356 -17.15 17.34 -10.99
CA ARG A 356 -16.42 17.16 -12.25
C ARG A 356 -17.31 16.88 -13.47
N ALA A 357 -18.59 16.57 -13.27
CA ALA A 357 -19.52 16.19 -14.35
C ALA A 357 -20.32 17.37 -14.95
N GLY A 358 -19.94 18.63 -14.69
CA GLY A 358 -20.55 19.78 -15.35
C GLY A 358 -22.04 20.04 -15.01
N GLU A 359 -22.63 19.27 -14.10
CA GLU A 359 -23.99 19.51 -13.61
C GLU A 359 -23.96 20.60 -12.54
N SER A 360 -24.28 21.82 -12.95
CA SER A 360 -24.62 22.91 -12.04
C SER A 360 -25.90 22.54 -11.28
N THR A 361 -25.75 22.11 -10.04
CA THR A 361 -26.82 22.24 -9.05
C THR A 361 -26.23 22.75 -7.75
N ASP A 362 -26.92 23.71 -7.15
CA ASP A 362 -26.56 24.47 -5.96
C ASP A 362 -26.41 23.60 -4.70
N PHE A 363 -25.44 22.68 -4.67
CA PHE A 363 -25.01 22.00 -3.45
C PHE A 363 -23.91 22.82 -2.78
N TYR A 364 -24.32 23.76 -1.93
CA TYR A 364 -23.45 24.36 -0.92
C TYR A 364 -23.05 23.29 0.11
N GLY A 365 -22.09 22.43 -0.26
CA GLY A 365 -21.47 21.50 0.68
C GLY A 365 -20.67 22.29 1.73
N TYR A 366 -20.71 21.87 2.99
CA TYR A 366 -19.84 22.42 4.01
C TYR A 366 -18.39 22.13 3.63
N CYS A 367 -17.62 23.18 3.34
CA CYS A 367 -16.17 23.08 3.17
C CYS A 367 -15.53 22.88 4.55
N ALA A 368 -14.88 21.75 4.76
CA ALA A 368 -14.19 21.44 6.00
C ALA A 368 -12.79 22.06 6.06
N SER A 369 -12.25 22.58 4.94
CA SER A 369 -10.91 23.22 4.91
C SER A 369 -10.72 24.28 5.98
N ASP A 370 -11.70 25.16 6.22
CA ASP A 370 -11.57 26.24 7.21
C ASP A 370 -11.47 25.68 8.65
N LEU A 371 -12.25 24.63 8.94
CA LEU A 371 -12.21 23.96 10.23
C LEU A 371 -10.89 23.20 10.41
N VAL A 372 -10.42 22.52 9.37
CA VAL A 372 -9.10 21.86 9.38
C VAL A 372 -8.01 22.90 9.60
N ASP A 373 -8.05 24.04 8.92
CA ASP A 373 -7.06 25.11 9.08
C ASP A 373 -7.06 25.66 10.51
N SER A 374 -8.26 25.86 11.09
CA SER A 374 -8.41 26.25 12.50
C SER A 374 -7.79 25.22 13.44
N PHE A 375 -8.05 23.93 13.25
CA PHE A 375 -7.44 22.88 14.07
C PHE A 375 -5.91 22.82 13.90
N LEU A 376 -5.39 23.02 12.68
CA LEU A 376 -3.96 23.07 12.44
C LEU A 376 -3.29 24.27 13.12
N ASN A 377 -3.95 25.43 13.14
CA ASN A 377 -3.47 26.62 13.87
C ASN A 377 -3.44 26.37 15.38
N GLU A 378 -4.49 25.72 15.92
CA GLU A 378 -4.57 25.34 17.32
C GLU A 378 -3.44 24.37 17.71
N LEU A 379 -3.20 23.35 16.88
CA LEU A 379 -2.10 22.38 17.09
C LEU A 379 -0.72 23.01 16.94
N ASP A 380 -0.49 23.87 15.93
CA ASP A 380 0.79 24.55 15.75
C ASP A 380 1.11 25.46 16.94
N TYR A 381 0.10 26.18 17.47
CA TYR A 381 0.25 26.97 18.69
C TYR A 381 0.59 26.07 19.89
N ARG A 382 -0.16 24.97 20.08
CA ARG A 382 0.05 24.01 21.18
C ARG A 382 1.46 23.43 21.17
N PHE A 383 1.91 22.96 20.01
CA PHE A 383 3.21 22.33 19.81
C PHE A 383 4.39 23.29 19.98
N ARG A 384 4.20 24.59 19.73
CA ARG A 384 5.26 25.60 19.89
C ARG A 384 5.31 26.21 21.28
N HIS A 385 4.17 26.39 21.94
CA HIS A 385 4.07 27.25 23.11
C HIS A 385 3.62 26.56 24.40
N ILE A 386 2.93 25.42 24.30
CA ILE A 386 2.36 24.73 25.47
C ILE A 386 3.19 23.50 25.80
N GLN A 387 3.23 22.54 24.87
CA GLN A 387 3.89 21.26 25.07
C GLN A 387 4.45 20.74 23.74
N PRO A 388 5.71 20.28 23.70
CA PRO A 388 6.23 19.64 22.50
C PRO A 388 5.47 18.33 22.25
N PRO A 389 5.19 18.00 20.97
CA PRO A 389 4.41 16.83 20.64
C PRO A 389 5.15 15.56 21.10
N SER A 390 4.42 14.67 21.74
CA SER A 390 4.97 13.44 22.32
C SER A 390 4.06 12.25 22.03
N ARG A 391 4.60 11.03 22.13
CA ARG A 391 3.78 9.81 21.98
C ARG A 391 2.67 9.71 23.02
N ASP A 392 2.83 10.36 24.17
CA ASP A 392 1.86 10.38 25.27
C ASP A 392 0.59 11.19 24.92
N GLU A 393 0.61 11.94 23.80
CA GLU A 393 -0.58 12.60 23.25
C GLU A 393 -1.48 11.63 22.45
N LEU A 394 -0.98 10.47 22.04
CA LEU A 394 -1.79 9.40 21.43
C LEU A 394 -2.40 8.54 22.54
N ARG A 395 -3.47 9.05 23.16
CA ARG A 395 -4.13 8.35 24.28
C ARG A 395 -5.18 7.37 23.79
N ALA A 396 -5.81 7.67 22.65
CA ALA A 396 -6.81 6.83 22.01
C ALA A 396 -6.46 6.57 20.53
N MET A 397 -6.95 5.48 19.96
CA MET A 397 -6.78 5.19 18.52
C MET A 397 -7.31 6.29 17.61
N ASP A 398 -8.39 6.95 18.04
CA ASP A 398 -9.01 8.05 17.32
C ASP A 398 -8.02 9.22 17.10
N ASP A 399 -7.05 9.42 18.00
CA ASP A 399 -6.05 10.48 17.88
C ASP A 399 -5.15 10.28 16.64
N SER A 400 -4.85 9.03 16.29
CA SER A 400 -4.05 8.68 15.10
C SER A 400 -4.81 8.93 13.79
N ALA A 401 -6.13 9.08 13.84
CA ALA A 401 -6.97 9.27 12.66
C ALA A 401 -7.03 10.72 12.18
N PHE A 402 -6.57 11.70 12.98
CA PHE A 402 -6.66 13.13 12.66
C PHE A 402 -5.94 13.50 11.35
N PHE A 403 -4.64 13.22 11.26
CA PHE A 403 -3.85 13.58 10.07
C PHE A 403 -4.33 12.87 8.78
N PRO A 404 -4.65 11.56 8.82
CA PRO A 404 -5.26 10.89 7.67
C PRO A 404 -6.57 11.53 7.18
N ILE A 405 -7.51 11.84 8.08
CA ILE A 405 -8.79 12.45 7.66
C ILE A 405 -8.60 13.90 7.18
N ALA A 406 -7.76 14.69 7.84
CA ALA A 406 -7.45 16.05 7.43
C ALA A 406 -6.83 16.10 6.02
N MET A 407 -5.89 15.20 5.74
CA MET A 407 -5.28 15.10 4.40
C MET A 407 -6.27 14.59 3.35
N ARG A 408 -7.19 13.68 3.73
CA ARG A 408 -8.25 13.22 2.84
C ARG A 408 -9.19 14.37 2.45
N ILE A 409 -9.56 15.22 3.41
CA ILE A 409 -10.37 16.42 3.18
C ILE A 409 -9.64 17.40 2.25
N ALA A 410 -8.37 17.69 2.52
CA ALA A 410 -7.55 18.55 1.66
C ALA A 410 -7.49 18.02 0.22
N ASN A 411 -7.39 16.70 0.05
CA ASN A 411 -7.42 16.05 -1.26
C ASN A 411 -8.80 16.12 -1.95
N SER A 412 -9.90 15.87 -1.23
CA SER A 412 -11.25 15.95 -1.82
C SER A 412 -11.65 17.37 -2.22
N GLU A 413 -11.19 18.37 -1.46
CA GLU A 413 -11.46 19.79 -1.73
C GLU A 413 -10.38 20.44 -2.62
N PHE A 414 -9.40 19.66 -3.13
CA PHE A 414 -8.29 20.12 -3.96
C PHE A 414 -7.47 21.30 -3.37
N ASN A 415 -7.34 21.35 -2.05
CA ASN A 415 -6.66 22.44 -1.34
C ASN A 415 -5.18 22.11 -1.07
N LEU A 416 -4.29 22.44 -2.01
CA LEU A 416 -2.85 22.17 -1.88
C LEU A 416 -2.20 22.94 -0.73
N SER A 417 -2.62 24.19 -0.47
CA SER A 417 -2.08 24.98 0.65
C SER A 417 -2.32 24.29 2.00
N LEU A 418 -3.53 23.75 2.19
CA LEU A 418 -3.88 23.00 3.39
C LEU A 418 -3.07 21.70 3.47
N GLY A 419 -2.97 20.95 2.38
CA GLY A 419 -2.14 19.74 2.30
C GLY A 419 -0.68 20.00 2.66
N ASN A 420 -0.09 21.08 2.16
CA ASN A 420 1.28 21.48 2.49
C ASN A 420 1.42 21.87 3.96
N LYS A 421 0.44 22.57 4.54
CA LYS A 421 0.44 22.94 5.97
C LYS A 421 0.37 21.71 6.86
N ILE A 422 -0.46 20.73 6.53
CA ILE A 422 -0.54 19.44 7.23
C ILE A 422 0.82 18.72 7.17
N ASN A 423 1.42 18.64 5.98
CA ASN A 423 2.70 17.97 5.79
C ASN A 423 3.86 18.69 6.51
N GLN A 424 3.85 20.03 6.54
CA GLN A 424 4.81 20.83 7.30
C GLN A 424 4.67 20.62 8.81
N LEU A 425 3.45 20.48 9.32
CA LEU A 425 3.24 20.20 10.75
C LEU A 425 3.80 18.82 11.16
N LEU A 426 3.81 17.85 10.23
CA LEU A 426 4.30 16.48 10.47
C LEU A 426 5.80 16.29 10.21
N VAL A 427 6.34 16.91 9.16
CA VAL A 427 7.69 16.65 8.62
C VAL A 427 8.61 17.88 8.70
N GLY A 428 8.14 18.98 9.31
CA GLY A 428 8.87 20.25 9.40
C GLY A 428 10.14 20.20 10.23
N SER A 429 10.24 21.03 11.27
CA SER A 429 11.47 21.13 12.07
C SER A 429 11.75 19.89 12.93
N GLU A 430 10.72 19.09 13.22
CA GLU A 430 10.77 17.88 14.03
C GLU A 430 9.98 16.77 13.34
N ASP A 431 10.50 15.55 13.35
CA ASP A 431 9.81 14.39 12.76
C ASP A 431 8.68 13.92 13.68
N ARG A 432 7.45 14.32 13.34
CA ARG A 432 6.23 14.01 14.08
C ARG A 432 5.41 12.92 13.41
N ARG A 433 6.02 12.13 12.52
CA ARG A 433 5.37 11.00 11.83
C ARG A 433 4.89 9.89 12.78
N PHE A 434 5.24 9.93 14.06
CA PHE A 434 4.69 9.03 15.07
C PHE A 434 3.17 9.17 15.24
N PHE A 435 2.56 10.31 14.86
CA PHE A 435 1.09 10.45 14.80
C PHE A 435 0.44 9.57 13.74
N LEU A 436 1.20 9.16 12.71
CA LEU A 436 0.79 8.16 11.73
C LEU A 436 1.19 6.76 12.23
N SER A 437 0.77 6.42 13.44
CA SER A 437 1.19 5.20 14.14
C SER A 437 0.77 3.95 13.36
N THR A 438 -0.44 3.90 12.82
CA THR A 438 -0.97 2.77 12.03
C THR A 438 -0.38 2.72 10.62
N SER A 439 0.04 1.53 10.18
CA SER A 439 0.47 1.30 8.78
C SER A 439 -0.63 1.66 7.78
N GLN A 440 -1.89 1.41 8.14
CA GLN A 440 -3.07 1.78 7.35
C GLN A 440 -3.30 3.30 7.32
N GLY A 441 -3.20 3.99 8.45
CA GLY A 441 -3.33 5.45 8.53
C GLY A 441 -2.22 6.16 7.76
N MET A 442 -0.97 5.71 7.90
CA MET A 442 0.17 6.20 7.11
C MET A 442 -0.07 6.00 5.61
N ARG A 443 -0.54 4.81 5.20
CA ARG A 443 -0.83 4.52 3.79
C ARG A 443 -1.95 5.42 3.26
N GLY A 444 -3.05 5.57 3.99
CA GLY A 444 -4.18 6.43 3.60
C GLY A 444 -3.80 7.92 3.50
N TYR A 445 -2.99 8.40 4.45
CA TYR A 445 -2.41 9.75 4.43
C TYR A 445 -1.58 9.97 3.17
N VAL A 446 -0.61 9.09 2.92
CA VAL A 446 0.31 9.21 1.77
C VAL A 446 -0.43 9.13 0.44
N ILE A 447 -1.43 8.25 0.32
CA ILE A 447 -2.26 8.17 -0.89
C ILE A 447 -2.97 9.50 -1.14
N SER A 448 -3.61 10.07 -0.11
CA SER A 448 -4.35 11.32 -0.24
C SER A 448 -3.43 12.50 -0.57
N TYR A 449 -2.29 12.60 0.11
CA TYR A 449 -1.29 13.64 -0.16
C TYR A 449 -0.71 13.53 -1.57
N ALA A 450 -0.32 12.32 -2.00
CA ALA A 450 0.24 12.10 -3.32
C ALA A 450 -0.77 12.42 -4.43
N LEU A 451 -2.04 12.03 -4.27
CA LEU A 451 -3.11 12.39 -5.22
C LEU A 451 -3.34 13.89 -5.29
N LEU A 452 -3.33 14.59 -4.15
CA LEU A 452 -3.51 16.04 -4.09
C LEU A 452 -2.38 16.77 -4.84
N VAL A 453 -1.12 16.42 -4.55
CA VAL A 453 0.05 17.00 -5.21
C VAL A 453 0.02 16.72 -6.72
N MET A 454 -0.28 15.49 -7.11
CA MET A 454 -0.37 15.10 -8.52
C MET A 454 -1.53 15.77 -9.26
N SER A 455 -2.67 16.00 -8.61
CA SER A 455 -3.84 16.64 -9.24
C SER A 455 -3.63 18.14 -9.45
N TYR A 456 -2.90 18.80 -8.54
CA TYR A 456 -2.58 20.22 -8.68
C TYR A 456 -1.61 20.50 -9.83
N ILE A 457 -0.70 19.57 -10.10
CA ILE A 457 0.26 19.65 -11.22
C ILE A 457 -0.44 19.73 -12.59
N GLU A 458 -1.63 19.14 -12.75
CA GLU A 458 -2.39 19.21 -14.00
C GLU A 458 -3.04 20.58 -14.25
N GLY A 459 -3.21 21.39 -13.20
CA GLY A 459 -3.94 22.66 -13.26
C GLY A 459 -3.09 23.91 -13.44
N ASP A 460 -1.78 23.85 -13.18
CA ASP A 460 -0.97 25.05 -13.00
C ASP A 460 0.06 25.28 -14.12
N LYS A 461 0.27 26.55 -14.51
CA LYS A 461 1.29 26.98 -15.49
C LYS A 461 2.69 27.08 -14.87
N GLU A 462 3.05 26.13 -13.99
CA GLU A 462 4.33 26.10 -13.27
C GLU A 462 5.50 25.74 -14.21
N ASP A 463 6.73 26.10 -13.81
CA ASP A 463 7.95 25.73 -14.53
C ASP A 463 8.07 24.19 -14.55
N PRO A 464 8.15 23.54 -15.72
CA PRO A 464 8.18 22.08 -15.85
C PRO A 464 9.32 21.44 -15.05
N LEU A 465 10.43 22.15 -14.83
CA LEU A 465 11.53 21.65 -14.00
C LEU A 465 11.09 21.48 -12.54
N GLN A 466 10.41 22.47 -11.96
CA GLN A 466 9.93 22.44 -10.58
C GLN A 466 8.87 21.35 -10.38
N VAL A 467 8.03 21.14 -11.39
CA VAL A 467 7.05 20.07 -11.41
C VAL A 467 7.75 18.70 -11.32
N CYS A 468 8.75 18.46 -12.17
CA CYS A 468 9.51 17.22 -12.14
C CYS A 468 10.28 17.03 -10.83
N GLU A 469 10.86 18.08 -10.25
CA GLU A 469 11.53 18.03 -8.94
C GLU A 469 10.55 17.65 -7.82
N ARG A 470 9.33 18.19 -7.85
CA ARG A 470 8.28 17.89 -6.87
C ARG A 470 7.80 16.44 -6.98
N ILE A 471 7.63 15.93 -8.20
CA ILE A 471 7.29 14.51 -8.45
C ILE A 471 8.43 13.59 -7.99
N ASP A 472 9.68 13.92 -8.29
CA ASP A 472 10.85 13.13 -7.88
C ASP A 472 10.96 13.07 -6.35
N LEU A 473 10.79 14.21 -5.68
CA LEU A 473 10.79 14.29 -4.21
C LEU A 473 9.66 13.46 -3.60
N LEU A 474 8.44 13.58 -4.15
CA LEU A 474 7.27 12.80 -3.72
C LEU A 474 7.55 11.30 -3.85
N TYR A 475 8.09 10.89 -4.99
CA TYR A 475 8.43 9.50 -5.25
C TYR A 475 9.50 8.96 -4.30
N ARG A 476 10.62 9.69 -4.13
CA ARG A 476 11.71 9.28 -3.22
C ARG A 476 11.24 9.16 -1.78
N THR A 477 10.37 10.07 -1.33
CA THR A 477 9.87 10.10 0.05
C THR A 477 8.88 8.97 0.33
N HIS A 478 8.07 8.58 -0.67
CA HIS A 478 6.96 7.63 -0.49
C HIS A 478 7.02 6.39 -1.41
N ARG A 479 8.23 6.01 -1.85
CA ARG A 479 8.51 4.94 -2.82
C ARG A 479 7.69 3.67 -2.60
N GLN A 480 7.70 3.14 -1.37
CA GLN A 480 7.04 1.87 -1.03
C GLN A 480 5.51 1.93 -1.19
N ILE A 481 4.88 3.04 -0.80
CA ILE A 481 3.42 3.19 -0.84
C ILE A 481 2.95 3.46 -2.28
N ILE A 482 3.71 4.23 -3.05
CA ILE A 482 3.40 4.51 -4.46
C ILE A 482 3.47 3.23 -5.29
N LEU A 483 4.53 2.43 -5.13
CA LEU A 483 4.71 1.19 -5.89
C LEU A 483 3.66 0.12 -5.51
N SER A 484 3.27 0.05 -4.23
CA SER A 484 2.22 -0.87 -3.77
C SER A 484 0.80 -0.43 -4.12
N THR A 485 0.61 0.79 -4.64
CA THR A 485 -0.72 1.35 -4.95
C THR A 485 -0.84 1.64 -6.45
N GLY A 486 -1.41 0.68 -7.19
CA GLY A 486 -1.46 0.73 -8.67
C GLY A 486 -2.06 2.00 -9.27
N ARG A 487 -3.06 2.61 -8.60
CA ARG A 487 -3.65 3.89 -9.05
C ARG A 487 -2.66 5.06 -8.98
N LEU A 488 -1.91 5.18 -7.88
CA LEU A 488 -0.89 6.23 -7.73
C LEU A 488 0.21 6.06 -8.77
N LEU A 489 0.69 4.82 -8.93
CA LEU A 489 1.70 4.48 -9.91
C LEU A 489 1.24 4.85 -11.32
N THR A 490 0.04 4.41 -11.73
CA THR A 490 -0.51 4.72 -13.05
C THR A 490 -0.62 6.23 -13.26
N ARG A 491 -1.14 6.96 -12.27
CA ARG A 491 -1.29 8.41 -12.35
C ARG A 491 0.06 9.14 -12.49
N MET A 492 1.05 8.75 -11.68
CA MET A 492 2.38 9.33 -11.74
C MET A 492 3.07 9.05 -13.08
N VAL A 493 2.90 7.83 -13.62
CA VAL A 493 3.41 7.47 -14.95
C VAL A 493 2.75 8.31 -16.04
N THR A 494 1.42 8.42 -16.04
CA THR A 494 0.70 9.24 -17.02
C THR A 494 1.17 10.68 -17.01
N LEU A 495 1.27 11.30 -15.82
CA LEU A 495 1.75 12.68 -15.66
C LEU A 495 3.17 12.88 -16.21
N LEU A 496 4.10 12.00 -15.84
CA LEU A 496 5.48 12.09 -16.32
C LEU A 496 5.58 11.86 -17.83
N CYS A 497 4.79 10.95 -18.40
CA CYS A 497 4.74 10.72 -19.84
C CYS A 497 4.14 11.91 -20.61
N GLU A 498 3.07 12.53 -20.09
CA GLU A 498 2.47 13.73 -20.67
C GLU A 498 3.45 14.91 -20.64
N LEU A 499 4.10 15.15 -19.49
CA LEU A 499 5.14 16.18 -19.36
C LEU A 499 6.27 15.95 -20.36
N LEU A 500 6.77 14.72 -20.47
CA LEU A 500 7.89 14.39 -21.34
C LEU A 500 7.51 14.52 -22.83
N SER A 501 6.27 14.18 -23.19
CA SER A 501 5.73 14.38 -24.54
C SER A 501 5.55 15.87 -24.88
N SER A 502 5.07 16.68 -23.92
CA SER A 502 4.89 18.13 -24.10
C SER A 502 6.21 18.89 -24.24
N LEU A 503 7.30 18.35 -23.67
CA LEU A 503 8.65 18.90 -23.74
C LEU A 503 9.44 18.39 -24.95
N SER A 504 8.86 17.52 -25.78
CA SER A 504 9.48 17.07 -27.02
C SER A 504 9.32 18.14 -28.10
N PRO A 505 10.38 18.47 -28.88
CA PRO A 505 10.22 19.31 -30.04
C PRO A 505 9.25 18.63 -31.01
N GLN A 506 8.17 19.31 -31.40
CA GLN A 506 7.34 18.85 -32.52
C GLN A 506 8.22 18.88 -33.78
N ASP A 507 8.37 17.74 -34.42
CA ASP A 507 9.02 17.63 -35.72
C ASP A 507 8.35 18.62 -36.70
N GLY A 508 9.11 19.59 -37.21
CA GLY A 508 8.74 20.32 -38.43
C GLY A 508 8.78 21.86 -38.43
N LEU A 509 8.80 22.56 -37.29
CA LEU A 509 8.96 24.03 -37.34
C LEU A 509 10.42 24.45 -37.20
N LYS A 510 10.99 24.92 -38.32
CA LYS A 510 12.23 25.70 -38.39
C LYS A 510 12.28 26.67 -37.19
N ILE A 511 13.18 26.39 -36.25
CA ILE A 511 13.50 27.27 -35.12
C ILE A 511 14.03 28.57 -35.71
N THR A 512 13.12 29.52 -35.89
CA THR A 512 13.45 30.91 -36.12
C THR A 512 13.87 31.47 -34.76
N VAL A 513 15.19 31.52 -34.62
CA VAL A 513 16.02 32.45 -33.84
C VAL A 513 15.22 33.48 -33.01
N LEU A 514 15.51 33.51 -31.70
CA LEU A 514 15.07 34.40 -30.61
C LEU A 514 13.99 33.83 -29.67
N HIS A 515 14.33 32.78 -28.91
CA HIS A 515 13.70 32.50 -27.60
C HIS A 515 14.80 32.35 -26.54
N ASP A 516 14.57 32.89 -25.34
CA ASP A 516 15.52 32.97 -24.22
C ASP A 516 16.32 31.68 -23.99
N ASN A 517 17.66 31.77 -24.07
CA ASN A 517 18.57 30.63 -23.88
C ASN A 517 18.38 29.91 -22.54
N ASP A 518 17.93 30.63 -21.49
CA ASP A 518 17.66 30.04 -20.18
C ASP A 518 16.37 29.19 -20.15
N GLU A 519 15.34 29.56 -20.90
CA GLU A 519 14.08 28.80 -20.96
C GLU A 519 14.27 27.48 -21.71
N SER A 520 15.03 27.53 -22.82
CA SER A 520 15.48 26.34 -23.56
C SER A 520 16.28 25.38 -22.69
N ARG A 521 17.22 25.90 -21.87
CA ARG A 521 18.03 25.08 -20.97
C ARG A 521 17.16 24.40 -19.90
N ARG A 522 16.24 25.12 -19.27
CA ARG A 522 15.34 24.57 -18.25
C ARG A 522 14.41 23.50 -18.80
N LYS A 523 13.87 23.67 -20.01
CA LYS A 523 13.05 22.64 -20.69
C LYS A 523 13.85 21.35 -20.93
N MET A 524 15.13 21.47 -21.30
CA MET A 524 16.02 20.33 -21.49
C MET A 524 16.35 19.63 -20.16
N GLU A 525 16.60 20.40 -19.10
CA GLU A 525 16.82 19.87 -17.74
C GLU A 525 15.58 19.15 -17.20
N ALA A 526 14.38 19.74 -17.38
CA ALA A 526 13.11 19.13 -17.00
C ALA A 526 12.86 17.81 -17.74
N LYS A 527 13.14 17.79 -19.05
CA LYS A 527 13.03 16.57 -19.89
C LYS A 527 13.97 15.46 -19.38
N ASN A 528 15.21 15.80 -19.05
CA ASN A 528 16.16 14.84 -18.49
C ASN A 528 15.71 14.34 -17.10
N LEU A 529 15.22 15.23 -16.24
CA LEU A 529 14.73 14.85 -14.91
C LEU A 529 13.50 13.92 -14.99
N ALA A 530 12.53 14.24 -15.86
CA ALA A 530 11.37 13.39 -16.12
C ALA A 530 11.79 11.99 -16.60
N TYR A 531 12.76 11.92 -17.53
CA TYR A 531 13.30 10.65 -18.01
C TYR A 531 14.01 9.85 -16.89
N ILE A 532 14.75 10.53 -16.02
CA ILE A 532 15.39 9.92 -14.84
C ILE A 532 14.35 9.33 -13.89
N CYS A 533 13.28 10.07 -13.61
CA CYS A 533 12.20 9.61 -12.74
C CYS A 533 11.48 8.38 -13.29
N LEU A 534 11.12 8.39 -14.59
CA LEU A 534 10.49 7.25 -15.26
C LEU A 534 11.39 6.01 -15.28
N SER A 535 12.69 6.21 -15.55
CA SER A 535 13.67 5.13 -15.57
C SER A 535 13.82 4.48 -14.19
N ARG A 536 13.85 5.28 -13.11
CA ARG A 536 13.90 4.79 -11.74
C ARG A 536 12.62 4.04 -11.36
N LEU A 537 11.46 4.61 -11.68
CA LEU A 537 10.15 3.97 -11.47
C LEU A 537 10.11 2.58 -12.12
N PHE A 538 10.59 2.46 -13.35
CA PHE A 538 10.62 1.18 -14.06
C PHE A 538 11.57 0.16 -13.43
N MET A 539 12.80 0.57 -13.10
CA MET A 539 13.74 -0.32 -12.40
C MET A 539 13.14 -0.82 -11.07
N ASP A 540 12.53 0.07 -10.29
CA ASP A 540 11.92 -0.27 -9.02
C ASP A 540 10.71 -1.20 -9.17
N MET A 541 9.92 -1.02 -10.23
CA MET A 541 8.83 -1.94 -10.58
C MET A 541 9.36 -3.33 -10.93
N VAL A 542 10.45 -3.41 -11.70
CA VAL A 542 11.13 -4.66 -12.09
C VAL A 542 11.78 -5.35 -10.86
N GLU A 543 12.21 -4.57 -9.86
CA GLU A 543 12.76 -5.11 -8.62
C GLU A 543 11.71 -5.76 -7.70
N GLN A 544 10.51 -5.17 -7.63
CA GLN A 544 9.48 -5.53 -6.66
C GLN A 544 8.45 -6.52 -7.19
N LEU A 545 8.20 -6.51 -8.51
CA LEU A 545 7.21 -7.38 -9.13
C LEU A 545 7.91 -8.53 -9.84
N PRO A 546 7.42 -9.78 -9.70
CA PRO A 546 7.89 -10.86 -10.55
C PRO A 546 7.55 -10.49 -12.00
N LEU A 547 8.48 -10.73 -12.93
CA LEU A 547 8.31 -10.49 -14.36
C LEU A 547 7.35 -11.52 -14.97
N THR A 548 6.07 -11.42 -14.59
CA THR A 548 4.95 -12.27 -15.02
C THR A 548 4.09 -11.57 -16.07
N GLU A 549 3.11 -12.26 -16.65
CA GLU A 549 2.09 -11.65 -17.52
C GLU A 549 1.37 -10.51 -16.81
N ASP A 550 1.10 -10.66 -15.50
CA ASP A 550 0.50 -9.61 -14.66
C ASP A 550 1.35 -8.33 -14.54
N PHE A 551 2.67 -8.42 -14.71
CA PHE A 551 3.53 -7.24 -14.77
C PHE A 551 3.29 -6.44 -16.06
N ARG A 552 3.02 -7.15 -17.17
CA ARG A 552 2.85 -6.58 -18.51
C ARG A 552 1.43 -6.06 -18.75
N THR A 553 0.42 -6.72 -18.21
CA THR A 553 -0.99 -6.31 -18.36
C THR A 553 -1.39 -5.15 -17.43
N LYS A 554 -0.55 -4.80 -16.44
CA LYS A 554 -0.73 -3.58 -15.65
C LYS A 554 -0.70 -2.35 -16.55
N LYS A 555 -1.80 -1.59 -16.61
CA LYS A 555 -1.99 -0.37 -17.44
C LYS A 555 -0.78 0.60 -17.45
N SER A 556 -0.06 0.70 -16.33
CA SER A 556 1.13 1.55 -16.19
C SER A 556 2.36 1.08 -16.98
N THR A 557 2.56 -0.24 -17.13
CA THR A 557 3.82 -0.81 -17.64
C THR A 557 4.02 -0.58 -19.14
N PRO A 558 3.05 -0.86 -20.04
CA PRO A 558 3.22 -0.60 -21.47
C PRO A 558 3.35 0.90 -21.78
N THR A 559 2.57 1.72 -21.08
CA THR A 559 2.58 3.18 -21.23
C THR A 559 3.95 3.76 -20.85
N LEU A 560 4.50 3.30 -19.72
CA LEU A 560 5.84 3.71 -19.28
C LEU A 560 6.90 3.26 -20.28
N LEU A 561 6.87 1.98 -20.68
CA LEU A 561 7.89 1.40 -21.55
C LEU A 561 7.92 2.10 -22.91
N LYS A 562 6.76 2.33 -23.53
CA LYS A 562 6.64 3.10 -24.77
C LYS A 562 7.24 4.51 -24.65
N SER A 563 7.01 5.18 -23.52
CA SER A 563 7.59 6.51 -23.27
C SER A 563 9.11 6.46 -23.11
N LEU A 564 9.65 5.48 -22.37
CA LEU A 564 11.10 5.28 -22.26
C LEU A 564 11.76 5.00 -23.61
N LEU A 565 11.10 4.24 -24.49
CA LEU A 565 11.57 3.92 -25.83
C LEU A 565 11.68 5.17 -26.70
N ASN A 566 10.57 5.93 -26.80
CA ASN A 566 10.47 7.14 -27.61
C ASN A 566 11.49 8.21 -27.22
N HIS A 567 11.93 8.20 -25.95
CA HIS A 567 12.78 9.24 -25.39
C HIS A 567 14.15 8.73 -24.90
N SER A 568 14.53 7.52 -25.31
CA SER A 568 15.83 6.87 -25.03
C SER A 568 17.05 7.73 -25.38
N SER A 569 16.91 8.63 -26.36
CA SER A 569 17.93 9.58 -26.77
C SER A 569 18.15 10.77 -25.82
N THR A 570 17.28 10.95 -24.82
CA THR A 570 17.39 12.02 -23.82
C THR A 570 18.53 11.75 -22.85
N ASN A 571 18.67 10.50 -22.40
CA ASN A 571 19.76 10.06 -21.53
C ASN A 571 20.18 8.63 -21.88
N PRO A 572 21.08 8.46 -22.87
CA PRO A 572 21.39 7.15 -23.43
C PRO A 572 22.13 6.24 -22.44
N ASN A 573 22.92 6.81 -21.53
CA ASN A 573 23.59 6.03 -20.49
C ASN A 573 22.58 5.39 -19.52
N LEU A 574 21.52 6.13 -19.18
CA LEU A 574 20.48 5.62 -18.29
C LEU A 574 19.59 4.57 -18.98
N ALA A 575 19.24 4.78 -20.26
CA ALA A 575 18.51 3.80 -21.06
C ALA A 575 19.23 2.43 -21.08
N VAL A 576 20.54 2.45 -21.29
CA VAL A 576 21.41 1.26 -21.27
C VAL A 576 21.46 0.63 -19.88
N SER A 577 21.58 1.44 -18.82
CA SER A 577 21.57 0.93 -17.44
C SER A 577 20.25 0.26 -17.07
N VAL A 578 19.12 0.80 -17.52
CA VAL A 578 17.79 0.22 -17.32
C VAL A 578 17.70 -1.14 -18.00
N ALA A 579 18.10 -1.22 -19.28
CA ALA A 579 18.08 -2.47 -20.03
C ALA A 579 19.02 -3.53 -19.41
N ALA A 580 20.21 -3.13 -18.95
CA ALA A 580 21.12 -4.04 -18.25
C ALA A 580 20.49 -4.60 -16.95
N HIS A 581 19.84 -3.74 -16.16
CA HIS A 581 19.19 -4.14 -14.92
C HIS A 581 18.05 -5.15 -15.15
N VAL A 582 17.23 -4.92 -16.18
CA VAL A 582 16.16 -5.86 -16.58
C VAL A 582 16.76 -7.22 -16.97
N LEU A 583 17.84 -7.22 -17.74
CA LEU A 583 18.50 -8.45 -18.18
C LEU A 583 19.07 -9.27 -17.00
N GLU A 584 19.73 -8.61 -16.04
CA GLU A 584 20.21 -9.27 -14.83
C GLU A 584 19.06 -9.89 -14.03
N ARG A 585 17.94 -9.18 -13.90
CA ARG A 585 16.75 -9.68 -13.20
C ARG A 585 16.12 -10.86 -13.91
N LEU A 586 16.03 -10.84 -15.23
CA LEU A 586 15.58 -11.97 -16.04
C LEU A 586 16.48 -13.20 -15.83
N LYS A 587 17.80 -13.04 -15.91
CA LYS A 587 18.78 -14.12 -15.67
C LYS A 587 18.64 -14.70 -14.24
N LEU A 588 18.52 -13.85 -13.22
CA LEU A 588 18.33 -14.28 -11.82
C LEU A 588 17.01 -15.03 -11.62
N SER A 589 15.93 -14.57 -12.25
CA SER A 589 14.63 -15.23 -12.17
C SER A 589 14.60 -16.59 -12.86
N ALA A 590 15.27 -16.72 -14.01
CA ALA A 590 15.47 -18.00 -14.70
C ALA A 590 16.31 -18.99 -13.85
N ALA A 591 17.38 -18.52 -13.21
CA ALA A 591 18.21 -19.34 -12.32
C ALA A 591 17.42 -19.83 -11.08
N LYS A 592 16.59 -18.96 -10.49
CA LYS A 592 15.72 -19.32 -9.37
C LYS A 592 14.66 -20.35 -9.79
N ALA A 593 14.05 -20.18 -10.96
CA ALA A 593 13.08 -21.13 -11.50
C ALA A 593 13.72 -22.52 -11.71
N ALA A 594 14.94 -22.59 -12.26
CA ALA A 594 15.68 -23.84 -12.44
C ALA A 594 16.01 -24.55 -11.11
N SER A 595 16.30 -23.78 -10.05
CA SER A 595 16.50 -24.31 -8.70
C SER A 595 15.20 -24.85 -8.09
N ASP A 596 14.08 -24.16 -8.26
CA ASP A 596 12.79 -24.52 -7.65
C ASP A 596 12.09 -25.68 -8.36
N THR A 597 12.33 -25.89 -9.67
CA THR A 597 11.87 -27.08 -10.41
C THR A 597 12.45 -28.39 -9.87
N SER A 598 13.53 -28.34 -9.08
CA SER A 598 14.05 -29.52 -8.37
C SER A 598 13.22 -29.93 -7.14
N LYS A 599 12.28 -29.08 -6.68
CA LYS A 599 11.53 -29.29 -5.43
C LYS A 599 10.01 -29.46 -5.58
N TYR A 600 9.37 -28.99 -6.67
CA TYR A 600 7.91 -29.13 -6.86
C TYR A 600 7.49 -29.34 -8.33
N ALA A 601 6.49 -30.20 -8.54
CA ALA A 601 6.10 -30.80 -9.82
C ALA A 601 4.96 -30.08 -10.59
N GLN A 602 4.91 -28.75 -10.60
CA GLN A 602 3.96 -28.03 -11.47
C GLN A 602 4.62 -26.90 -12.28
N PRO A 603 4.89 -27.14 -13.59
CA PRO A 603 5.56 -26.19 -14.48
C PRO A 603 4.63 -25.19 -15.21
N GLU A 604 3.31 -25.40 -15.20
CA GLU A 604 2.40 -24.76 -16.18
C GLU A 604 2.04 -23.28 -15.90
N LYS A 605 2.23 -22.77 -14.68
CA LYS A 605 1.96 -21.35 -14.36
C LYS A 605 3.22 -20.46 -14.27
N ARG A 606 4.39 -20.95 -14.67
CA ARG A 606 5.69 -20.30 -14.37
C ARG A 606 6.53 -19.87 -15.57
N GLN A 607 6.02 -19.91 -16.80
CA GLN A 607 6.79 -19.56 -17.99
C GLN A 607 6.39 -18.20 -18.59
N THR A 608 6.86 -17.13 -17.96
CA THR A 608 6.75 -15.75 -18.48
C THR A 608 8.09 -15.18 -18.94
N TYR A 609 9.15 -16.00 -19.00
CA TYR A 609 10.53 -15.60 -19.35
C TYR A 609 10.83 -15.53 -20.85
N ASN A 610 9.87 -15.90 -21.72
CA ASN A 610 10.10 -16.12 -23.16
C ASN A 610 9.22 -15.23 -24.05
N ASP A 611 8.79 -14.05 -23.61
CA ASP A 611 7.99 -13.17 -24.47
C ASP A 611 8.90 -12.45 -25.49
N PRO A 612 8.80 -12.79 -26.79
CA PRO A 612 9.64 -12.17 -27.81
C PRO A 612 9.39 -10.67 -27.96
N LEU A 613 8.18 -10.19 -27.67
CA LEU A 613 7.83 -8.77 -27.81
C LEU A 613 8.53 -7.91 -26.74
N PHE A 614 8.55 -8.36 -25.50
CA PHE A 614 9.23 -7.64 -24.41
C PHE A 614 10.76 -7.58 -24.61
N ILE A 615 11.35 -8.67 -25.15
CA ILE A 615 12.78 -8.71 -25.50
C ILE A 615 13.06 -7.71 -26.64
N GLU A 616 12.22 -7.68 -27.67
CA GLU A 616 12.30 -6.72 -28.76
C GLU A 616 12.18 -5.27 -28.26
N GLU A 617 11.27 -4.97 -27.34
CA GLU A 617 11.16 -3.66 -26.69
C GLU A 617 12.45 -3.27 -25.95
N MET A 618 13.06 -4.18 -25.17
CA MET A 618 14.33 -3.88 -24.48
C MET A 618 15.48 -3.61 -25.46
N ILE A 619 15.54 -4.30 -26.60
CA ILE A 619 16.52 -4.05 -27.66
C ILE A 619 16.29 -2.67 -28.29
N HIS A 620 15.02 -2.32 -28.57
CA HIS A 620 14.65 -1.00 -29.08
C HIS A 620 14.91 0.15 -28.09
N LEU A 621 15.06 -0.14 -26.79
CA LEU A 621 15.51 0.85 -25.80
C LEU A 621 17.00 1.15 -25.92
N VAL A 622 17.82 0.13 -26.18
CA VAL A 622 19.28 0.22 -26.21
C VAL A 622 19.78 0.76 -27.55
N LEU A 623 19.14 0.38 -28.65
CA LEU A 623 19.65 0.62 -30.00
C LEU A 623 19.75 2.13 -30.36
N PRO A 624 18.70 2.97 -30.19
CA PRO A 624 18.79 4.42 -30.45
C PRO A 624 19.80 5.12 -29.51
N ALA A 625 19.85 4.70 -28.24
CA ALA A 625 20.79 5.21 -27.25
C ALA A 625 22.26 4.92 -27.66
N THR A 626 22.51 3.73 -28.22
CA THR A 626 23.82 3.31 -28.71
C THR A 626 24.24 4.12 -29.93
N THR A 627 23.34 4.28 -30.91
CA THR A 627 23.59 5.06 -32.12
C THR A 627 23.96 6.52 -31.80
N GLN A 628 23.27 7.15 -30.84
CA GLN A 628 23.56 8.53 -30.44
C GLN A 628 24.88 8.67 -29.68
N LEU A 629 25.19 7.74 -28.76
CA LEU A 629 26.47 7.72 -28.05
C LEU A 629 27.66 7.58 -29.02
N ILE A 630 27.54 6.71 -30.01
CA ILE A 630 28.57 6.48 -31.04
C ILE A 630 28.71 7.70 -31.97
N ARG A 631 27.60 8.29 -32.43
CA ARG A 631 27.64 9.50 -33.28
C ARG A 631 28.21 10.72 -32.54
N SER A 632 27.97 10.84 -31.23
CA SER A 632 28.55 11.92 -30.41
C SER A 632 30.07 11.83 -30.26
N VAL A 633 30.61 10.61 -30.34
CA VAL A 633 32.05 10.32 -30.28
C VAL A 633 32.77 10.70 -31.59
N GLY A 634 32.10 10.58 -32.74
CA GLY A 634 32.66 10.92 -34.05
C GLY A 634 32.79 12.42 -34.34
N SER A 635 32.08 13.29 -33.61
CA SER A 635 31.99 14.73 -33.92
C SER A 635 33.03 15.61 -33.20
N VAL A 636 33.68 15.14 -32.14
CA VAL A 636 34.61 15.95 -31.33
C VAL A 636 35.90 15.16 -31.11
N GLY A 637 36.98 15.58 -31.77
CA GLY A 637 38.26 14.85 -31.89
C GLY A 637 39.07 14.57 -30.61
N HIS A 638 38.46 14.70 -29.42
CA HIS A 638 39.04 14.23 -28.16
C HIS A 638 37.95 13.56 -27.31
N THR A 639 37.88 12.22 -27.39
CA THR A 639 36.99 11.43 -26.53
C THR A 639 37.54 11.36 -25.11
N SER A 640 36.70 11.72 -24.12
CA SER A 640 37.05 11.54 -22.71
C SER A 640 37.10 10.03 -22.36
N LYS A 641 37.99 9.62 -21.44
CA LYS A 641 38.07 8.22 -20.95
C LYS A 641 36.71 7.70 -20.45
N SER A 642 35.89 8.59 -19.88
CA SER A 642 34.53 8.29 -19.43
C SER A 642 33.57 7.95 -20.57
N GLN A 643 33.67 8.64 -21.72
CA GLN A 643 32.82 8.36 -22.88
C GLN A 643 33.19 7.03 -23.54
N GLN A 644 34.48 6.73 -23.68
CA GLN A 644 34.94 5.43 -24.21
C GLN A 644 34.45 4.25 -23.34
N LEU A 645 34.48 4.42 -22.02
CA LEU A 645 34.01 3.42 -21.08
C LEU A 645 32.48 3.25 -21.14
N ALA A 646 31.73 4.33 -21.35
CA ALA A 646 30.29 4.28 -21.56
C ALA A 646 29.94 3.54 -22.86
N THR A 647 30.55 3.89 -23.99
CA THR A 647 30.36 3.20 -25.28
C THR A 647 30.66 1.71 -25.18
N ARG A 648 31.75 1.33 -24.51
CA ARG A 648 32.11 -0.08 -24.32
C ARG A 648 31.06 -0.83 -23.50
N ARG A 649 30.58 -0.24 -22.40
CA ARG A 649 29.51 -0.82 -21.56
C ARG A 649 28.23 -1.02 -22.37
N THR A 650 27.84 -0.02 -23.16
CA THR A 650 26.66 -0.08 -24.02
C THR A 650 26.74 -1.22 -25.03
N LEU A 651 27.87 -1.35 -25.72
CA LEU A 651 28.09 -2.45 -26.67
C LEU A 651 28.06 -3.81 -25.97
N THR A 652 28.60 -3.93 -24.76
CA THR A 652 28.50 -5.16 -23.96
C THR A 652 27.05 -5.50 -23.59
N THR A 653 26.27 -4.53 -23.09
CA THR A 653 24.86 -4.73 -22.76
C THR A 653 24.03 -5.15 -23.98
N LEU A 654 24.27 -4.53 -25.13
CA LEU A 654 23.63 -4.86 -26.40
C LEU A 654 24.01 -6.26 -26.89
N HIS A 655 25.27 -6.66 -26.75
CA HIS A 655 25.72 -8.03 -27.01
C HIS A 655 25.04 -9.05 -26.08
N GLU A 656 24.91 -8.75 -24.78
CA GLU A 656 24.24 -9.66 -23.84
C GLU A 656 22.74 -9.83 -24.13
N TRP A 657 22.05 -8.76 -24.54
CA TRP A 657 20.65 -8.85 -24.98
C TRP A 657 20.51 -9.66 -26.27
N PHE A 658 21.49 -9.54 -27.17
CA PHE A 658 21.54 -10.33 -28.39
C PHE A 658 21.66 -11.84 -28.10
N VAL A 659 22.59 -12.24 -27.23
CA VAL A 659 22.74 -13.64 -26.80
C VAL A 659 21.47 -14.14 -26.13
N TYR A 660 20.88 -13.32 -25.24
CA TYR A 660 19.64 -13.65 -24.56
C TYR A 660 18.45 -13.84 -25.55
N ALA A 661 18.34 -12.99 -26.56
CA ALA A 661 17.30 -13.12 -27.59
C ALA A 661 17.45 -14.42 -28.42
N ILE A 662 18.68 -14.85 -28.71
CA ILE A 662 18.95 -16.14 -29.38
C ILE A 662 18.50 -17.30 -28.49
N GLU A 663 18.90 -17.33 -27.22
CA GLU A 663 18.54 -18.41 -26.27
C GLU A 663 17.01 -18.59 -26.16
N HIS A 664 16.27 -17.49 -26.23
CA HIS A 664 14.83 -17.43 -26.04
C HIS A 664 14.00 -17.37 -27.35
N LYS A 665 14.63 -17.52 -28.53
CA LYS A 665 13.98 -17.48 -29.87
C LYS A 665 13.20 -16.19 -30.17
N ALA A 666 13.72 -15.05 -29.75
CA ALA A 666 13.08 -13.73 -29.86
C ALA A 666 13.67 -12.85 -30.98
N VAL A 667 14.27 -13.45 -32.02
CA VAL A 667 14.95 -12.72 -33.10
C VAL A 667 13.97 -12.21 -34.15
N SER A 668 14.02 -10.90 -34.42
CA SER A 668 13.14 -10.20 -35.39
C SER A 668 13.96 -9.42 -36.43
N TRP A 669 13.42 -9.28 -37.65
CA TRP A 669 14.04 -8.50 -38.70
C TRP A 669 14.14 -7.00 -38.36
N LYS A 670 13.22 -6.48 -37.54
CA LYS A 670 13.07 -5.04 -37.24
C LYS A 670 14.27 -4.45 -36.48
N TRP A 671 14.82 -5.20 -35.54
CA TRP A 671 15.97 -4.74 -34.74
C TRP A 671 17.31 -5.27 -35.25
N VAL A 672 17.34 -6.38 -36.01
CA VAL A 672 18.60 -6.95 -36.51
C VAL A 672 19.25 -6.06 -37.57
N ILE A 673 18.48 -5.48 -38.49
CA ILE A 673 19.05 -4.67 -39.58
C ILE A 673 19.82 -3.45 -39.02
N PRO A 674 19.23 -2.61 -38.13
CA PRO A 674 19.97 -1.50 -37.53
C PRO A 674 21.13 -1.94 -36.63
N LEU A 675 21.03 -3.10 -35.99
CA LEU A 675 22.08 -3.66 -35.14
C LEU A 675 23.32 -4.05 -35.95
N VAL A 676 23.11 -4.75 -37.07
CA VAL A 676 24.18 -5.17 -37.98
C VAL A 676 24.90 -3.95 -38.54
N GLU A 677 24.17 -2.92 -38.94
CA GLU A 677 24.77 -1.66 -39.39
C GLU A 677 25.72 -1.08 -38.33
N LEU A 678 25.25 -0.98 -37.09
CA LEU A 678 26.01 -0.39 -35.98
C LEU A 678 27.24 -1.23 -35.57
N LEU A 679 27.14 -2.56 -35.63
CA LEU A 679 28.26 -3.45 -35.34
C LEU A 679 29.36 -3.38 -36.42
N PHE A 680 28.98 -3.19 -37.69
CA PHE A 680 29.91 -3.02 -38.81
C PHE A 680 30.59 -1.65 -38.82
N GLU A 681 29.94 -0.60 -38.33
CA GLU A 681 30.57 0.72 -38.17
C GLU A 681 31.66 0.76 -37.09
N GLN A 682 31.72 -0.22 -36.18
CA GLN A 682 32.61 -0.21 -35.00
C GLN A 682 33.63 -1.37 -34.97
N ASP A 683 33.78 -2.16 -36.03
CA ASP A 683 34.67 -3.34 -36.11
C ASP A 683 34.52 -4.29 -34.90
N PHE A 684 33.28 -4.59 -34.50
CA PHE A 684 33.02 -5.42 -33.32
C PHE A 684 33.19 -6.92 -33.63
N ASP A 685 34.02 -7.62 -32.85
CA ASP A 685 34.34 -9.04 -33.02
C ASP A 685 33.20 -9.92 -32.48
N VAL A 686 32.17 -10.15 -33.31
CA VAL A 686 31.03 -11.03 -32.98
C VAL A 686 31.41 -12.47 -33.27
N ASN A 687 31.17 -13.37 -32.31
CA ASN A 687 31.44 -14.79 -32.46
C ASN A 687 30.65 -15.39 -33.66
N GLU A 688 31.35 -16.15 -34.50
CA GLU A 688 30.80 -16.73 -35.72
C GLU A 688 29.59 -17.64 -35.44
N ASP A 689 29.61 -18.38 -34.33
CA ASP A 689 28.54 -19.30 -33.96
C ASP A 689 27.25 -18.56 -33.58
N ASP A 690 27.34 -17.38 -32.97
CA ASP A 690 26.18 -16.56 -32.60
C ASP A 690 25.54 -15.93 -33.85
N LEU A 691 26.35 -15.54 -34.84
CA LEU A 691 25.87 -15.07 -36.16
C LEU A 691 25.12 -16.18 -36.91
N TRP A 692 25.62 -17.42 -36.86
CA TRP A 692 24.93 -18.58 -37.44
C TRP A 692 23.61 -18.88 -36.74
N ALA A 693 23.55 -18.76 -35.42
CA ALA A 693 22.32 -18.92 -34.65
C ALA A 693 21.28 -17.84 -34.97
N LEU A 694 21.69 -16.57 -35.10
CA LEU A 694 20.83 -15.46 -35.53
C LEU A 694 20.25 -15.70 -36.93
N LEU A 695 21.09 -16.06 -37.91
CA LEU A 695 20.62 -16.32 -39.27
C LEU A 695 19.69 -17.54 -39.33
N GLY A 696 19.96 -18.55 -38.52
CA GLY A 696 19.11 -19.72 -38.38
C GLY A 696 17.69 -19.34 -37.94
N GLN A 697 17.56 -18.44 -36.96
CA GLN A 697 16.26 -17.97 -36.50
C GLN A 697 15.57 -17.04 -37.50
N LEU A 698 16.31 -16.09 -38.10
CA LEU A 698 15.77 -15.22 -39.15
C LEU A 698 15.27 -15.99 -40.38
N SER A 699 15.89 -17.12 -40.70
CA SER A 699 15.44 -17.98 -41.80
C SER A 699 14.06 -18.59 -41.59
N LEU A 700 13.57 -18.62 -40.34
CA LEU A 700 12.26 -19.13 -39.95
C LEU A 700 11.21 -18.02 -39.81
N THR A 701 11.63 -16.75 -39.80
CA THR A 701 10.76 -15.59 -39.59
C THR A 701 10.50 -14.87 -40.92
N PRO A 702 9.24 -14.61 -41.31
CA PRO A 702 8.96 -13.87 -42.54
C PRO A 702 9.42 -12.41 -42.41
N PHE A 703 10.04 -11.87 -43.45
CA PHE A 703 10.39 -10.46 -43.56
C PHE A 703 9.32 -9.73 -44.38
N VAL A 704 8.63 -8.78 -43.75
CA VAL A 704 7.62 -7.94 -44.39
C VAL A 704 8.09 -6.49 -44.27
N PRO A 705 8.65 -5.88 -45.33
CA PRO A 705 9.10 -4.49 -45.32
C PRO A 705 7.91 -3.53 -45.46
N ASP A 706 7.97 -2.37 -44.78
CA ASP A 706 6.92 -1.35 -44.84
C ASP A 706 6.94 -0.59 -46.19
N ASN A 707 8.11 -0.49 -46.83
CA ASN A 707 8.27 0.08 -48.16
C ASN A 707 9.42 -0.55 -48.95
N ARG A 708 9.47 -0.29 -50.26
CA ARG A 708 10.53 -0.81 -51.14
C ARG A 708 11.94 -0.29 -50.81
N GLU A 709 12.04 0.88 -50.15
CA GLU A 709 13.32 1.46 -49.74
C GLU A 709 13.95 0.68 -48.57
N GLU A 710 13.13 0.27 -47.60
CA GLU A 710 13.52 -0.54 -46.45
C GLU A 710 13.99 -1.94 -46.91
N ALA A 711 13.30 -2.54 -47.87
CA ALA A 711 13.70 -3.83 -48.45
C ALA A 711 15.11 -3.75 -49.11
N ASN A 712 15.34 -2.69 -49.90
CA ASN A 712 16.62 -2.45 -50.55
C ASN A 712 17.73 -2.12 -49.54
N TYR A 713 17.40 -1.36 -48.49
CA TYR A 713 18.29 -1.02 -47.40
C TYR A 713 18.76 -2.26 -46.61
N ALA A 714 17.81 -3.12 -46.22
CA ALA A 714 18.07 -4.38 -45.54
C ALA A 714 19.01 -5.29 -46.34
N SER A 715 18.75 -5.43 -47.65
CA SER A 715 19.59 -6.21 -48.56
C SER A 715 21.02 -5.68 -48.65
N LYS A 716 21.17 -4.35 -48.70
CA LYS A 716 22.48 -3.68 -48.76
C LYS A 716 23.31 -3.88 -47.48
N ILE A 717 22.69 -3.78 -46.31
CA ILE A 717 23.37 -3.94 -45.00
C ILE A 717 23.72 -5.40 -44.72
N MET A 718 22.86 -6.34 -45.11
CA MET A 718 23.11 -7.77 -44.86
C MET A 718 24.11 -8.40 -45.85
N ALA A 719 24.33 -7.80 -47.02
CA ALA A 719 25.26 -8.29 -48.04
C ALA A 719 26.70 -8.57 -47.52
N PRO A 720 27.37 -7.64 -46.79
CA PRO A 720 28.71 -7.88 -46.26
C PRO A 720 28.75 -9.01 -45.21
N VAL A 721 27.74 -9.12 -44.34
CA VAL A 721 27.62 -10.23 -43.36
C VAL A 721 27.57 -11.58 -44.06
N LEU A 722 26.70 -11.68 -45.07
CA LEU A 722 26.50 -12.91 -45.82
C LEU A 722 27.77 -13.29 -46.61
N ALA A 723 28.51 -12.32 -47.12
CA ALA A 723 29.79 -12.56 -47.80
C ALA A 723 30.91 -13.05 -46.86
N ILE A 724 30.95 -12.56 -45.62
CA ILE A 724 31.92 -13.02 -44.61
C ILE A 724 31.63 -14.47 -44.20
N LEU A 725 30.36 -14.81 -43.95
CA LEU A 725 29.94 -16.15 -43.53
C LEU A 725 29.97 -17.19 -44.68
N GLU A 726 29.99 -16.76 -45.94
CA GLU A 726 30.21 -17.66 -47.07
C GLU A 726 31.61 -18.29 -47.07
N ASN A 727 32.60 -17.58 -46.54
CA ASN A 727 33.97 -18.10 -46.45
C ASN A 727 34.08 -19.28 -45.47
N SER A 728 33.17 -19.36 -44.49
CA SER A 728 33.10 -20.46 -43.52
C SER A 728 32.07 -21.54 -43.89
N ALA A 729 31.31 -21.37 -44.97
CA ALA A 729 30.35 -22.33 -45.51
C ALA A 729 30.54 -22.53 -47.05
N PRO A 730 31.64 -23.16 -47.49
CA PRO A 730 31.95 -23.34 -48.92
C PRO A 730 30.88 -24.16 -49.66
N PRO A 731 30.67 -23.99 -50.98
CA PRO A 731 29.52 -24.52 -51.73
C PRO A 731 29.39 -26.06 -51.73
N LYS A 732 28.14 -26.55 -51.90
CA LYS A 732 27.76 -27.97 -51.82
C LYS A 732 28.70 -28.89 -52.60
N THR A 733 29.38 -29.78 -51.89
CA THR A 733 30.05 -30.96 -52.44
C THR A 733 29.43 -32.23 -51.84
N PHE A 734 29.52 -33.37 -52.53
CA PHE A 734 28.78 -34.60 -52.20
C PHE A 734 29.11 -35.25 -50.83
N SER A 735 30.08 -34.73 -50.07
CA SER A 735 30.42 -35.22 -48.72
C SER A 735 30.72 -34.07 -47.75
N MET A 736 29.70 -33.36 -47.30
CA MET A 736 29.87 -32.32 -46.29
C MET A 736 29.36 -32.74 -44.90
N PRO A 737 29.98 -32.25 -43.82
CA PRO A 737 29.45 -32.40 -42.47
C PRO A 737 28.04 -31.80 -42.37
N VAL A 738 27.15 -32.45 -41.60
CA VAL A 738 25.74 -32.04 -41.42
C VAL A 738 25.60 -30.56 -41.03
N ILE A 739 26.54 -30.04 -40.23
CA ILE A 739 26.59 -28.65 -39.79
C ILE A 739 26.82 -27.68 -40.95
N VAL A 740 27.71 -28.02 -41.90
CA VAL A 740 28.00 -27.19 -43.08
C VAL A 740 26.80 -27.18 -44.04
N GLN A 741 26.10 -28.32 -44.16
CA GLN A 741 24.88 -28.43 -44.95
C GLN A 741 23.72 -27.60 -44.36
N GLN A 742 23.59 -27.56 -43.03
CA GLN A 742 22.62 -26.71 -42.33
C GLN A 742 22.93 -25.22 -42.52
N ARG A 743 24.20 -24.81 -42.36
CA ARG A 743 24.68 -23.44 -42.56
C ARG A 743 24.41 -22.94 -44.00
N GLN A 744 24.65 -23.76 -45.00
CA GLN A 744 24.30 -23.44 -46.40
C GLN A 744 22.79 -23.28 -46.62
N ASN A 745 21.97 -24.17 -46.05
CA ASN A 745 20.53 -24.09 -46.19
C ASN A 745 20.00 -22.77 -45.57
N ILE A 746 20.52 -22.37 -44.41
CA ILE A 746 20.21 -21.09 -43.76
C ILE A 746 20.57 -19.91 -44.69
N LEU A 747 21.78 -19.87 -45.25
CA LEU A 747 22.19 -18.82 -46.20
C LEU A 747 21.26 -18.73 -47.42
N THR A 748 20.88 -19.88 -47.98
CA THR A 748 19.98 -19.89 -49.15
C THR A 748 18.58 -19.41 -48.82
N THR A 749 18.07 -19.72 -47.62
CA THR A 749 16.75 -19.31 -47.18
C THR A 749 16.72 -17.82 -46.86
N VAL A 750 17.72 -17.29 -46.13
CA VAL A 750 17.81 -15.85 -45.82
C VAL A 750 17.91 -14.99 -47.08
N ARG A 751 18.72 -15.41 -48.06
CA ARG A 751 18.81 -14.73 -49.36
C ARG A 751 17.52 -14.77 -50.16
N ARG A 752 16.76 -15.86 -50.03
CA ARG A 752 15.44 -15.98 -50.65
C ARG A 752 14.47 -15.00 -50.00
N VAL A 753 14.40 -14.97 -48.67
CA VAL A 753 13.55 -14.05 -47.89
C VAL A 753 13.85 -12.58 -48.24
N LEU A 754 15.12 -12.18 -48.29
CA LEU A 754 15.52 -10.80 -48.65
C LEU A 754 15.16 -10.45 -50.11
N ARG A 755 15.27 -11.42 -51.03
CA ARG A 755 14.92 -11.24 -52.45
C ARG A 755 13.41 -11.14 -52.65
N GLU A 756 12.65 -12.06 -52.05
CA GLU A 756 11.19 -12.06 -52.07
C GLU A 756 10.61 -10.79 -51.45
N ALA A 757 11.23 -10.26 -50.39
CA ALA A 757 10.85 -8.98 -49.80
C ALA A 757 11.08 -7.79 -50.75
N CYS A 758 12.19 -7.77 -51.52
CA CYS A 758 12.43 -6.73 -52.53
C CYS A 758 11.47 -6.82 -53.74
N GLU A 759 11.01 -8.03 -54.07
CA GLU A 759 10.10 -8.31 -55.19
C GLU A 759 8.62 -8.03 -54.82
N ASN A 760 8.23 -8.22 -53.56
CA ASN A 760 6.85 -8.11 -53.08
C ASN A 760 6.54 -6.84 -52.25
N ALA A 761 7.52 -5.94 -52.03
CA ALA A 761 7.33 -4.73 -51.23
C ALA A 761 6.32 -3.75 -51.90
N PRO A 762 5.43 -3.11 -51.12
CA PRO A 762 4.51 -2.11 -51.65
C PRO A 762 5.30 -0.90 -52.22
N GLU A 763 4.89 -0.41 -53.39
CA GLU A 763 5.40 0.86 -53.93
C GLU A 763 4.98 2.00 -53.01
N ALA A 764 5.93 2.83 -52.57
CA ALA A 764 5.67 3.95 -51.68
C ALA A 764 4.58 4.85 -52.29
N ALA A 765 3.49 5.08 -51.55
CA ALA A 765 2.54 6.12 -51.91
C ALA A 765 3.27 7.46 -51.90
N ALA A 766 3.45 8.06 -53.08
CA ALA A 766 4.08 9.36 -53.23
C ALA A 766 3.32 10.40 -52.40
N GLN A 767 3.97 10.95 -51.38
CA GLN A 767 3.64 12.26 -50.85
C GLN A 767 3.72 13.25 -52.02
N SER A 768 2.58 13.81 -52.41
CA SER A 768 2.52 14.93 -53.35
C SER A 768 2.24 16.22 -52.59
N GLU A 769 3.32 16.91 -52.23
CA GLU A 769 3.41 18.36 -52.14
C GLU A 769 4.44 18.72 -53.24
N ASP A 770 4.29 19.66 -54.15
CA ASP A 770 3.33 20.73 -54.40
C ASP A 770 3.69 21.25 -55.81
N ASP A 771 2.73 21.68 -56.66
CA ASP A 771 3.08 22.66 -57.69
C ASP A 771 1.88 23.53 -58.10
N PHE A 772 1.97 24.80 -57.72
CA PHE A 772 1.16 25.92 -58.14
C PHE A 772 1.50 26.31 -59.60
N SER A 773 0.52 26.40 -60.51
CA SER A 773 0.39 27.53 -61.47
C SER A 773 -0.92 27.54 -62.30
N VAL A 774 -1.90 28.31 -61.81
CA VAL A 774 -2.61 29.45 -62.44
C VAL A 774 -3.00 29.47 -63.95
N HIS A 775 -4.34 29.64 -64.17
CA HIS A 775 -5.13 30.22 -65.29
C HIS A 775 -5.17 29.45 -66.65
N LYS A 776 -6.27 29.31 -67.40
CA LYS A 776 -7.60 29.95 -67.60
C LYS A 776 -8.41 28.93 -68.45
N ASP A 777 -9.71 28.67 -68.26
CA ASP A 777 -10.76 29.31 -69.08
C ASP A 777 -12.19 28.85 -68.68
N SER A 778 -13.08 29.85 -68.65
CA SER A 778 -14.51 29.87 -69.05
C SER A 778 -15.57 28.94 -68.40
N SER A 779 -16.44 29.58 -67.59
CA SER A 779 -17.94 29.66 -67.68
C SER A 779 -18.76 28.37 -67.80
N SER A 780 -19.86 28.08 -67.09
CA SER A 780 -20.98 28.94 -66.64
C SER A 780 -22.08 28.13 -65.89
N HIS A 781 -22.84 28.79 -65.00
CA HIS A 781 -24.28 28.55 -64.65
C HIS A 781 -24.64 27.25 -63.87
N LEU A 782 -25.37 27.18 -62.74
CA LEU A 782 -26.51 27.91 -62.11
C LEU A 782 -26.46 27.72 -60.55
N ARG A 783 -26.71 28.73 -59.69
CA ARG A 783 -27.99 29.03 -58.94
C ARG A 783 -28.75 27.77 -58.43
N ALA A 784 -29.22 27.63 -57.19
CA ALA A 784 -29.58 28.58 -56.14
C ALA A 784 -29.73 27.91 -54.74
N ASP A 785 -29.59 28.74 -53.69
CA ASP A 785 -30.25 28.84 -52.36
C ASP A 785 -31.43 27.89 -52.06
N ALA A 786 -31.86 27.56 -50.84
CA ALA A 786 -31.80 28.13 -49.48
C ALA A 786 -32.07 26.94 -48.50
N SER A 787 -31.88 26.98 -47.18
CA SER A 787 -32.09 28.00 -46.14
C SER A 787 -31.41 27.57 -44.85
#